data_AF-A0A6C0Y0B4-F1
#
_entry.id   AF-A0A6C0Y0B4-F1
#
_cell.length_a   1.000
_cell.length_b   1.000
_cell.length_c   1.000
_cell.angle_alpha   90.00
_cell.angle_beta   90.00
_cell.angle_gamma   90.00
#
_symmetry.space_group_name_H-M   'P 1'
#
loop_
_entity.id
_entity.type
_entity.pdbx_description
1 polymer ?
#
loop_
_entity_poly.entity_id
_entity_poly.type
_entity_poly.pdbx_seq_one_letter_code
_entity_poly.pdbx_strand_id
1 'polypeptide(L)'
;MNKTLLSLAVILSMALTGCGGSDSNTAASSNPFAPAPVTPTSPGSTPDTTPVTASLINDVRFADLATEFSAQTFGLDSWNPKAMVVHQDILYVANDSAEASILRYDLKAKRVLSSIHAQNISGIGRPWNRLFDLSVHNDRLYAASYSSNRVDVFDLGSGEPQFLMSLGTGSWSGDQHNTVVVHPMSVAANDQYVFATDTHSRINVWKQSEISSTNHLKAKKYARLSLPNCGYNCSARLEAVGNLLYASFNNGMSYVYDLTHLEEGATNVAATRQENVGTRVFHAADDQRFYAAHTSGRIDSSALPNTQNLQNIFPAAEESFYKYRTAGASTDQQLAGALDIQVSQEHLFSLFNGKIVMMPLKRLQQFQSNTAATVTALKQQQAQSRSYVLQDGESWETLTNENLRHFYMDNILSANLQHQLLALQSYSAAPVRDLEIHARLKDTEQWFVLARLDHLDAFSQVKLKLNINENMHFPLLQGTGSVQLRNLGNFQQLPADLLELKISSATDPHVQKLMSLKPKWKIHFGNFAPETHGNWGKITPAYAREWVIMITNFAYLMNSPEFKHIWFNHKAVMGHDFFGNKGQVVGDGGYFTAAEYQKYYDEIMNRGEVTLGVTTVGGGLGGRNVLGVDTWLFYAHYFNTSIGIVGHEFGHHWGSHESAWAKGGYGLQEINQQLHQYLQRKQRLPYMDPELNKFHLTPRAELYNGVAENMRRPRPDSNVNHLERYFAANPLPETNQP
;
A
#
# COMPACT_ATOMS: atom_id res chain seq x y z
N MET A 1 -6.25 -7.92 -35.92
CA MET A 1 -6.87 -7.21 -37.07
C MET A 1 -8.37 -7.46 -37.01
N ASN A 2 -9.10 -6.56 -36.34
CA ASN A 2 -10.56 -6.52 -36.25
C ASN A 2 -10.95 -5.06 -36.38
N LYS A 3 -11.88 -4.73 -37.29
CA LYS A 3 -12.47 -3.39 -37.40
C LYS A 3 -13.98 -3.52 -37.30
N THR A 4 -14.52 -3.17 -36.14
CA THR A 4 -15.91 -2.80 -35.90
C THR A 4 -15.95 -1.28 -35.75
N LEU A 5 -16.74 -0.61 -36.59
CA LEU A 5 -17.05 0.82 -36.49
C LEU A 5 -18.48 0.94 -35.99
N LEU A 6 -18.64 1.54 -34.80
CA LEU A 6 -19.91 1.99 -34.24
C LEU A 6 -20.27 3.36 -34.82
N SER A 7 -21.51 3.50 -35.28
CA SER A 7 -22.13 4.75 -35.70
C SER A 7 -22.80 5.41 -34.49
N LEU A 8 -22.42 6.66 -34.24
CA LEU A 8 -22.99 7.56 -33.23
C LEU A 8 -24.22 8.28 -33.83
N ALA A 9 -25.35 8.30 -33.14
CA ALA A 9 -26.51 9.13 -33.52
C ALA A 9 -26.81 10.13 -32.40
N VAL A 10 -26.53 11.41 -32.71
CA VAL A 10 -26.92 12.61 -31.97
C VAL A 10 -28.26 13.08 -32.56
N ILE A 11 -29.28 13.32 -31.73
CA ILE A 11 -30.49 14.01 -32.17
C ILE A 11 -30.59 15.33 -31.39
N LEU A 12 -30.36 16.42 -32.12
CA LEU A 12 -30.65 17.79 -31.73
C LEU A 12 -31.95 18.20 -32.44
N SER A 13 -32.86 18.77 -31.67
CA SER A 13 -34.15 19.30 -32.09
C SER A 13 -34.02 20.57 -32.93
N MET A 14 -34.75 20.64 -34.03
CA MET A 14 -35.11 21.90 -34.69
C MET A 14 -36.58 21.88 -35.10
N ALA A 15 -37.21 23.04 -34.93
CA ALA A 15 -38.61 23.29 -35.13
C ALA A 15 -38.86 24.09 -36.42
N LEU A 16 -40.07 23.88 -36.96
CA LEU A 16 -40.98 24.81 -37.64
C LEU A 16 -40.99 24.99 -39.18
N THR A 17 -42.26 24.97 -39.65
CA THR A 17 -42.90 25.41 -40.92
C THR A 17 -42.78 24.47 -42.14
N GLY A 18 -43.83 24.15 -42.91
CA GLY A 18 -45.26 24.50 -42.92
C GLY A 18 -45.91 24.12 -44.28
N CYS A 19 -47.24 23.94 -44.29
CA CYS A 19 -48.20 23.61 -45.39
C CYS A 19 -48.42 22.10 -45.70
N GLY A 20 -49.63 21.52 -45.71
CA GLY A 20 -50.98 22.01 -45.36
C GLY A 20 -52.11 21.02 -45.76
N GLY A 21 -53.24 21.08 -45.01
CA GLY A 21 -54.62 20.67 -45.36
C GLY A 21 -55.06 19.26 -44.94
N SER A 22 -56.29 19.01 -44.47
CA SER A 22 -57.42 19.83 -44.01
C SER A 22 -58.37 18.95 -43.17
N ASP A 23 -59.12 19.54 -42.22
CA ASP A 23 -60.57 19.37 -42.02
C ASP A 23 -61.03 19.65 -40.57
N SER A 24 -61.71 20.80 -40.47
CA SER A 24 -62.89 21.15 -39.65
C SER A 24 -63.14 20.42 -38.31
N ASN A 25 -63.06 21.14 -37.18
CA ASN A 25 -64.24 21.79 -36.58
C ASN A 25 -63.89 22.52 -35.25
N THR A 26 -64.12 23.83 -35.29
CA THR A 26 -64.22 24.87 -34.26
C THR A 26 -65.30 24.59 -33.21
N ALA A 27 -65.36 25.15 -31.99
CA ALA A 27 -64.64 26.17 -31.21
C ALA A 27 -65.05 25.92 -29.73
N ALA A 28 -64.16 25.89 -28.73
CA ALA A 28 -63.51 27.01 -28.05
C ALA A 28 -64.46 28.05 -27.43
N SER A 29 -64.50 28.15 -26.10
CA SER A 29 -63.86 29.26 -25.37
C SER A 29 -64.16 29.20 -23.86
N SER A 30 -63.17 29.58 -23.05
CA SER A 30 -63.22 30.77 -22.17
C SER A 30 -62.43 30.59 -20.87
N ASN A 31 -61.59 31.58 -20.57
CA ASN A 31 -60.99 31.87 -19.27
C ASN A 31 -62.07 31.99 -18.18
N PRO A 32 -61.73 31.82 -16.88
CA PRO A 32 -61.70 33.04 -16.05
C PRO A 32 -60.78 33.04 -14.79
N PHE A 33 -60.65 34.26 -14.27
CA PHE A 33 -60.23 34.71 -12.94
C PHE A 33 -60.77 33.88 -11.73
N ALA A 34 -59.97 33.84 -10.65
CA ALA A 34 -60.31 33.36 -9.29
C ALA A 34 -61.30 34.32 -8.55
N PRO A 35 -61.99 33.96 -7.43
CA PRO A 35 -61.42 33.41 -6.17
C PRO A 35 -62.26 32.40 -5.32
N ALA A 36 -61.55 31.50 -4.61
CA ALA A 36 -61.65 31.01 -3.19
C ALA A 36 -63.03 30.69 -2.50
N PRO A 37 -63.09 29.88 -1.39
CA PRO A 37 -62.28 28.73 -0.95
C PRO A 37 -63.08 27.56 -0.24
N VAL A 38 -62.33 26.53 0.21
CA VAL A 38 -62.55 25.59 1.36
C VAL A 38 -63.30 24.24 1.16
N THR A 39 -62.52 23.20 0.79
CA THR A 39 -62.35 21.79 1.30
C THR A 39 -63.51 20.92 1.83
N PRO A 40 -63.36 19.56 1.91
CA PRO A 40 -62.29 18.65 1.43
C PRO A 40 -62.77 17.34 0.77
N THR A 41 -62.03 16.82 -0.21
CA THR A 41 -61.94 15.36 -0.45
C THR A 41 -60.58 15.02 -1.03
N SER A 42 -59.75 14.33 -0.23
CA SER A 42 -58.75 13.38 -0.74
C SER A 42 -59.51 12.18 -1.35
N PRO A 43 -59.01 11.44 -2.37
CA PRO A 43 -57.70 10.78 -2.29
C PRO A 43 -56.90 10.67 -3.60
N GLY A 44 -55.59 10.41 -3.45
CA GLY A 44 -54.86 9.58 -4.41
C GLY A 44 -53.64 10.20 -5.07
N SER A 45 -52.55 10.37 -4.32
CA SER A 45 -51.21 10.28 -4.90
C SER A 45 -50.53 9.05 -4.30
N THR A 46 -50.45 7.99 -5.10
CA THR A 46 -49.54 6.86 -4.87
C THR A 46 -48.12 7.40 -4.66
N PRO A 47 -47.41 6.99 -3.60
CA PRO A 47 -45.99 7.26 -3.48
C PRO A 47 -45.26 6.59 -4.65
N ASP A 48 -44.28 7.28 -5.20
CA ASP A 48 -43.31 6.71 -6.14
C ASP A 48 -42.58 5.56 -5.43
N THR A 49 -43.05 4.33 -5.63
CA THR A 49 -42.43 3.12 -5.09
C THR A 49 -41.32 2.67 -6.03
N THR A 50 -40.22 3.41 -6.09
CA THR A 50 -38.95 2.79 -6.46
C THR A 50 -38.56 1.87 -5.30
N PRO A 51 -38.38 0.55 -5.51
CA PRO A 51 -37.96 -0.34 -4.43
C PRO A 51 -36.65 0.15 -3.82
N VAL A 52 -36.55 0.16 -2.49
CA VAL A 52 -35.26 0.30 -1.79
C VAL A 52 -34.46 -0.97 -2.07
N THR A 53 -33.74 -0.99 -3.19
CA THR A 53 -32.83 -2.08 -3.54
C THR A 53 -31.48 -1.82 -2.89
N ALA A 54 -31.23 -2.46 -1.76
CA ALA A 54 -29.88 -2.61 -1.24
C ALA A 54 -29.19 -3.77 -1.99
N SER A 55 -28.08 -3.50 -2.68
CA SER A 55 -27.27 -4.50 -3.38
C SER A 55 -25.94 -4.72 -2.68
N LEU A 56 -25.53 -5.98 -2.53
CA LEU A 56 -24.17 -6.32 -2.11
C LEU A 56 -23.19 -5.87 -3.20
N ILE A 57 -22.23 -5.01 -2.86
CA ILE A 57 -21.22 -4.51 -3.78
C ILE A 57 -19.82 -5.05 -3.47
N ASN A 58 -19.54 -5.39 -2.21
CA ASN A 58 -18.28 -6.03 -1.80
C ASN A 58 -18.53 -7.04 -0.68
N ASP A 59 -17.81 -8.16 -0.70
CA ASP A 59 -17.71 -9.14 0.38
C ASP A 59 -16.23 -9.48 0.55
N VAL A 60 -15.62 -8.96 1.61
CA VAL A 60 -14.16 -8.96 1.81
C VAL A 60 -13.82 -9.51 3.18
N ARG A 61 -12.65 -10.15 3.31
CA ARG A 61 -12.19 -10.68 4.60
C ARG A 61 -11.13 -9.80 5.24
N PHE A 62 -11.21 -9.71 6.57
CA PHE A 62 -10.21 -9.07 7.40
C PHE A 62 -9.75 -10.03 8.51
N ALA A 63 -8.49 -9.88 8.91
CA ALA A 63 -7.96 -10.57 10.07
C ALA A 63 -8.53 -9.95 11.35
N ASP A 64 -9.12 -10.79 12.20
CA ASP A 64 -9.51 -10.46 13.58
C ASP A 64 -8.34 -10.74 14.55
N LEU A 65 -8.60 -10.63 15.85
CA LEU A 65 -7.63 -10.84 16.91
C LEU A 65 -6.93 -12.21 16.81
N ALA A 66 -5.60 -12.16 16.74
CA ALA A 66 -4.76 -13.32 16.49
C ALA A 66 -4.39 -14.08 17.77
N THR A 67 -4.06 -15.36 17.59
CA THR A 67 -3.48 -16.25 18.60
C THR A 67 -2.04 -16.59 18.22
N GLU A 68 -1.11 -16.51 19.18
CA GLU A 68 0.29 -16.87 18.98
C GLU A 68 0.61 -18.25 19.55
N PHE A 69 1.39 -19.04 18.80
CA PHE A 69 1.99 -20.29 19.24
C PHE A 69 3.51 -20.14 19.28
N SER A 70 4.10 -20.57 20.40
CA SER A 70 5.54 -20.55 20.66
C SER A 70 5.99 -21.90 21.23
N ALA A 71 7.29 -22.04 21.52
CA ALA A 71 7.83 -23.19 22.24
C ALA A 71 7.04 -23.49 23.53
N GLN A 72 6.68 -22.44 24.28
CA GLN A 72 5.95 -22.55 25.54
C GLN A 72 4.53 -23.09 25.35
N THR A 73 3.87 -22.81 24.21
CA THR A 73 2.56 -23.39 23.89
C THR A 73 2.61 -24.92 23.85
N PHE A 74 3.76 -25.47 23.44
CA PHE A 74 4.03 -26.91 23.38
C PHE A 74 4.72 -27.45 24.64
N GLY A 75 4.90 -26.64 25.68
CA GLY A 75 5.61 -27.03 26.90
C GLY A 75 7.12 -27.21 26.69
N LEU A 76 7.71 -26.53 25.70
CA LEU A 76 9.13 -26.60 25.37
C LEU A 76 9.87 -25.33 25.80
N ASP A 77 11.12 -25.49 26.21
CA ASP A 77 12.01 -24.34 26.52
C ASP A 77 12.46 -23.60 25.26
N SER A 78 12.70 -24.36 24.18
CA SER A 78 13.09 -23.82 22.88
C SER A 78 12.57 -24.73 21.76
N TRP A 79 12.42 -24.15 20.57
CA TRP A 79 12.00 -24.87 19.37
C TRP A 79 12.56 -24.18 18.12
N ASN A 80 12.57 -24.90 17.01
CA ASN A 80 13.04 -24.41 15.71
C ASN A 80 12.05 -24.84 14.60
N PRO A 81 10.84 -24.25 14.58
CA PRO A 81 9.81 -24.59 13.60
C PRO A 81 10.25 -24.20 12.18
N LYS A 82 10.08 -25.12 11.23
CA LYS A 82 10.47 -24.94 9.81
C LYS A 82 9.30 -24.86 8.85
N ALA A 83 8.25 -25.62 9.11
CA ALA A 83 7.05 -25.69 8.31
C ALA A 83 5.86 -26.11 9.19
N MET A 84 4.66 -25.90 8.67
CA MET A 84 3.43 -26.29 9.33
C MET A 84 2.36 -26.67 8.32
N VAL A 85 1.46 -27.56 8.72
CA VAL A 85 0.26 -27.93 7.97
C VAL A 85 -0.91 -28.05 8.92
N VAL A 86 -2.10 -27.72 8.44
CA VAL A 86 -3.34 -27.90 9.19
C VAL A 86 -4.18 -28.97 8.51
N HIS A 87 -4.63 -29.96 9.27
CA HIS A 87 -5.50 -31.02 8.77
C HIS A 87 -6.49 -31.44 9.85
N GLN A 88 -7.79 -31.44 9.53
CA GLN A 88 -8.88 -31.85 10.43
C GLN A 88 -8.74 -31.29 11.87
N ASP A 89 -8.62 -29.97 12.01
CA ASP A 89 -8.44 -29.25 13.28
C ASP A 89 -7.09 -29.47 14.00
N ILE A 90 -6.16 -30.22 13.42
CA ILE A 90 -4.83 -30.45 14.01
C ILE A 90 -3.78 -29.62 13.26
N LEU A 91 -3.05 -28.80 14.00
CA LEU A 91 -1.85 -28.12 13.54
C LEU A 91 -0.65 -29.06 13.75
N TYR A 92 0.01 -29.43 12.66
CA TYR A 92 1.27 -30.18 12.66
C TYR A 92 2.42 -29.21 12.38
N VAL A 93 3.47 -29.25 13.19
CA VAL A 93 4.63 -28.36 13.05
C VAL A 93 5.90 -29.19 12.93
N ALA A 94 6.65 -28.99 11.84
CA ALA A 94 7.99 -29.54 11.69
C ALA A 94 8.95 -28.77 12.60
N ASN A 95 9.35 -29.38 13.70
CA ASN A 95 10.28 -28.81 14.66
C ASN A 95 11.69 -29.41 14.46
N ASP A 96 12.60 -28.62 13.92
CA ASP A 96 13.98 -28.99 13.60
C ASP A 96 14.93 -28.71 14.79
N SER A 97 14.58 -29.21 15.96
CA SER A 97 15.42 -29.15 17.17
C SER A 97 16.52 -30.23 17.16
N ALA A 98 17.33 -30.30 18.22
CA ALA A 98 18.33 -31.36 18.41
C ALA A 98 17.72 -32.76 18.25
N GLU A 99 16.51 -32.94 18.79
CA GLU A 99 15.64 -34.08 18.46
C GLU A 99 14.50 -33.58 17.57
N ALA A 100 14.66 -33.74 16.25
CA ALA A 100 13.65 -33.30 15.31
C ALA A 100 12.36 -34.12 15.45
N SER A 101 11.22 -33.44 15.43
CA SER A 101 9.90 -34.04 15.67
C SER A 101 8.79 -33.29 14.93
N ILE A 102 7.64 -33.95 14.75
CA ILE A 102 6.41 -33.27 14.34
C ILE A 102 5.59 -33.00 15.59
N LEU A 103 5.48 -31.73 15.98
CA LEU A 103 4.62 -31.31 17.07
C LEU A 103 3.17 -31.26 16.60
N ARG A 104 2.22 -31.50 17.51
CA ARG A 104 0.79 -31.55 17.19
C ARG A 104 -0.01 -30.73 18.19
N TYR A 105 -0.94 -29.92 17.70
CA TYR A 105 -1.85 -29.13 18.52
C TYR A 105 -3.28 -29.27 17.99
N ASP A 106 -4.19 -29.64 18.89
CA ASP A 106 -5.62 -29.70 18.62
C ASP A 106 -6.21 -28.29 18.73
N LEU A 107 -6.52 -27.68 17.58
CA LEU A 107 -7.01 -26.30 17.48
C LEU A 107 -8.39 -26.14 18.11
N LYS A 108 -9.21 -27.18 18.06
CA LYS A 108 -10.59 -27.19 18.57
C LYS A 108 -10.63 -27.37 20.08
N ALA A 109 -9.92 -28.37 20.60
CA ALA A 109 -9.82 -28.63 22.04
C ALA A 109 -8.79 -27.74 22.74
N LYS A 110 -8.00 -26.97 21.97
CA LYS A 110 -6.97 -26.03 22.44
C LYS A 110 -5.94 -26.68 23.35
N ARG A 111 -5.41 -27.84 22.94
CA ARG A 111 -4.44 -28.61 23.72
C ARG A 111 -3.35 -29.22 22.85
N VAL A 112 -2.19 -29.43 23.46
CA VAL A 112 -1.06 -30.14 22.85
C VAL A 112 -1.39 -31.64 22.76
N LEU A 113 -1.01 -32.27 21.65
CA LEU A 113 -1.06 -33.72 21.45
C LEU A 113 0.36 -34.29 21.43
N SER A 114 0.49 -35.61 21.61
CA SER A 114 1.80 -36.29 21.60
C SER A 114 2.58 -36.00 20.31
N SER A 115 3.85 -35.63 20.41
CA SER A 115 4.72 -35.42 19.26
C SER A 115 5.04 -36.73 18.52
N ILE A 116 5.32 -36.63 17.23
CA ILE A 116 5.77 -37.76 16.41
C ILE A 116 7.30 -37.72 16.35
N HIS A 117 7.93 -38.83 16.71
CA HIS A 117 9.38 -39.02 16.65
C HIS A 117 9.69 -40.20 15.74
N ALA A 118 10.42 -39.96 14.65
CA ALA A 118 10.71 -40.96 13.62
C ALA A 118 11.44 -42.20 14.17
N GLN A 119 12.30 -42.05 15.17
CA GLN A 119 13.00 -43.17 15.82
C GLN A 119 12.07 -44.14 16.57
N ASN A 120 10.87 -43.70 16.96
CA ASN A 120 9.90 -44.50 17.71
C ASN A 120 8.92 -45.25 16.78
N ILE A 121 9.03 -45.07 15.47
CA ILE A 121 8.11 -45.63 14.48
C ILE A 121 8.71 -46.90 13.88
N SER A 122 7.97 -48.01 14.00
CA SER A 122 8.30 -49.27 13.32
C SER A 122 8.29 -49.07 11.81
N GLY A 123 9.40 -49.40 11.14
CA GLY A 123 9.61 -49.16 9.71
C GLY A 123 10.50 -47.96 9.38
N ILE A 124 10.69 -47.00 10.30
CA ILE A 124 11.69 -45.93 10.15
C ILE A 124 12.90 -46.22 11.05
N GLY A 125 12.68 -46.33 12.36
CA GLY A 125 13.69 -46.71 13.36
C GLY A 125 14.92 -45.80 13.47
N ARG A 126 14.91 -44.61 12.87
CA ARG A 126 16.01 -43.63 12.88
C ARG A 126 15.45 -42.21 12.94
N PRO A 127 16.08 -41.28 13.68
CA PRO A 127 15.60 -39.91 13.79
C PRO A 127 15.62 -39.18 12.44
N TRP A 128 14.89 -38.08 12.36
CA TRP A 128 15.09 -37.10 11.30
C TRP A 128 16.36 -36.30 11.59
N ASN A 129 17.35 -36.35 10.70
CA ASN A 129 18.60 -35.62 10.89
C ASN A 129 18.42 -34.10 10.65
N ARG A 130 17.36 -33.71 9.94
CA ARG A 130 16.84 -32.35 9.74
C ARG A 130 15.40 -32.46 9.24
N LEU A 131 14.44 -31.74 9.79
CA LEU A 131 13.04 -31.80 9.35
C LEU A 131 12.60 -30.43 8.82
N PHE A 132 12.52 -30.29 7.49
CA PHE A 132 12.42 -28.96 6.85
C PHE A 132 11.04 -28.62 6.33
N ASP A 133 10.25 -29.61 5.94
CA ASP A 133 8.95 -29.34 5.35
C ASP A 133 7.92 -30.41 5.64
N LEU A 134 6.67 -29.97 5.67
CA LEU A 134 5.47 -30.79 5.77
C LEU A 134 4.52 -30.40 4.63
N SER A 135 3.86 -31.38 4.04
CA SER A 135 2.75 -31.15 3.11
C SER A 135 1.65 -32.15 3.39
N VAL A 136 0.39 -31.75 3.20
CA VAL A 136 -0.77 -32.63 3.30
C VAL A 136 -1.53 -32.62 2.00
N HIS A 137 -1.87 -33.82 1.50
CA HIS A 137 -2.74 -33.98 0.35
C HIS A 137 -3.47 -35.32 0.43
N ASN A 138 -4.80 -35.32 0.22
CA ASN A 138 -5.67 -36.50 0.28
C ASN A 138 -5.39 -37.39 1.51
N ASP A 139 -5.53 -36.79 2.71
CA ASP A 139 -5.31 -37.42 4.02
C ASP A 139 -3.91 -38.05 4.20
N ARG A 140 -2.90 -37.62 3.44
CA ARG A 140 -1.51 -38.06 3.61
C ARG A 140 -0.62 -36.91 4.02
N LEU A 141 0.14 -37.10 5.09
CA LEU A 141 1.18 -36.18 5.54
C LEU A 141 2.53 -36.64 4.99
N TYR A 142 3.20 -35.74 4.28
CA TYR A 142 4.54 -35.92 3.74
C TYR A 142 5.54 -35.10 4.55
N ALA A 143 6.59 -35.73 5.06
CA ALA A 143 7.62 -35.11 5.88
C ALA A 143 8.98 -35.15 5.18
N ALA A 144 9.46 -34.02 4.69
CA ALA A 144 10.74 -33.92 4.00
C ALA A 144 11.90 -33.78 4.99
N SER A 145 12.84 -34.74 4.95
CA SER A 145 13.99 -34.75 5.84
C SER A 145 15.31 -34.66 5.10
N TYR A 146 15.95 -33.48 5.18
CA TYR A 146 17.12 -33.10 4.41
C TYR A 146 18.31 -34.05 4.60
N SER A 147 18.87 -34.17 5.80
CA SER A 147 20.04 -35.03 6.02
C SER A 147 19.69 -36.52 6.14
N SER A 148 18.40 -36.86 6.09
CA SER A 148 17.92 -38.25 6.06
C SER A 148 17.69 -38.78 4.64
N ASN A 149 17.76 -37.92 3.61
CA ASN A 149 17.64 -38.30 2.19
C ASN A 149 16.37 -39.10 1.88
N ARG A 150 15.25 -38.69 2.49
CA ARG A 150 13.94 -39.31 2.29
C ARG A 150 12.79 -38.35 2.59
N VAL A 151 11.62 -38.68 2.06
CA VAL A 151 10.34 -38.10 2.45
C VAL A 151 9.51 -39.19 3.09
N ASP A 152 9.19 -39.04 4.37
CA ASP A 152 8.38 -40.02 5.12
C ASP A 152 6.90 -39.70 4.94
N VAL A 153 6.07 -40.71 4.65
CA VAL A 153 4.65 -40.56 4.35
C VAL A 153 3.82 -41.23 5.44
N PHE A 154 2.85 -40.49 5.97
CA PHE A 154 1.90 -40.94 6.96
C PHE A 154 0.48 -40.86 6.42
N ASP A 155 -0.34 -41.86 6.74
CA ASP A 155 -1.79 -41.81 6.56
C ASP A 155 -2.43 -41.12 7.77
N LEU A 156 -3.26 -40.11 7.49
CA LEU A 156 -4.04 -39.35 8.47
C LEU A 156 -5.51 -39.78 8.49
N GLY A 157 -6.00 -40.55 7.51
CA GLY A 157 -7.42 -40.88 7.36
C GLY A 157 -8.02 -41.71 8.49
N SER A 158 -7.18 -42.37 9.29
CA SER A 158 -7.59 -43.14 10.48
C SER A 158 -7.62 -42.32 11.78
N GLY A 159 -7.32 -41.03 11.73
CA GLY A 159 -7.30 -40.11 12.88
C GLY A 159 -5.90 -39.99 13.52
N GLU A 160 -5.29 -41.09 13.95
CA GLU A 160 -3.91 -41.09 14.45
C GLU A 160 -2.92 -41.35 13.30
N PRO A 161 -1.90 -40.50 13.07
CA PRO A 161 -0.95 -40.66 11.97
C PRO A 161 -0.27 -42.04 11.96
N GLN A 162 -0.50 -42.81 10.89
CA GLN A 162 0.11 -44.12 10.69
C GLN A 162 1.20 -44.03 9.63
N PHE A 163 2.39 -44.55 9.92
CA PHE A 163 3.46 -44.59 8.93
C PHE A 163 3.13 -45.54 7.78
N LEU A 164 3.26 -45.04 6.54
CA LEU A 164 2.96 -45.79 5.33
C LEU A 164 4.24 -46.25 4.62
N MET A 165 5.12 -45.32 4.27
CA MET A 165 6.36 -45.60 3.55
C MET A 165 7.32 -44.40 3.56
N SER A 166 8.51 -44.59 2.98
CA SER A 166 9.48 -43.52 2.74
C SER A 166 9.84 -43.48 1.26
N LEU A 167 9.74 -42.31 0.64
CA LEU A 167 10.28 -42.02 -0.70
C LEU A 167 11.77 -41.69 -0.60
N GLY A 168 12.54 -42.04 -1.63
CA GLY A 168 14.00 -42.02 -1.54
C GLY A 168 14.56 -43.33 -1.00
N THR A 169 15.87 -43.43 -0.82
CA THR A 169 16.52 -44.65 -0.29
C THR A 169 17.04 -44.48 1.13
N GLY A 170 16.87 -43.28 1.72
CA GLY A 170 17.50 -42.93 2.99
C GLY A 170 19.02 -42.68 2.89
N SER A 171 19.57 -42.71 1.67
CA SER A 171 20.97 -42.44 1.36
C SER A 171 21.08 -41.40 0.25
N TRP A 172 22.07 -40.52 0.33
CA TRP A 172 22.41 -39.58 -0.76
C TRP A 172 23.21 -40.24 -1.89
N SER A 173 23.68 -41.48 -1.67
CA SER A 173 24.46 -42.28 -2.63
C SER A 173 23.62 -43.40 -3.25
N GLY A 174 24.01 -43.85 -4.45
CA GLY A 174 23.31 -44.89 -5.22
C GLY A 174 22.69 -44.36 -6.51
N ASP A 175 21.59 -44.97 -6.94
CA ASP A 175 20.89 -44.61 -8.19
C ASP A 175 20.11 -43.30 -8.06
N GLN A 176 20.81 -42.18 -8.25
CA GLN A 176 20.26 -40.82 -8.26
C GLN A 176 19.28 -40.58 -9.43
N HIS A 177 19.32 -41.38 -10.48
CA HIS A 177 18.42 -41.21 -11.60
C HIS A 177 17.03 -41.73 -11.25
N ASN A 178 16.95 -42.92 -10.64
CA ASN A 178 15.68 -43.64 -10.49
C ASN A 178 15.11 -43.67 -9.07
N THR A 179 15.92 -43.67 -8.00
CA THR A 179 15.39 -43.96 -6.63
C THR A 179 15.93 -43.03 -5.55
N VAL A 180 17.19 -42.62 -5.61
CA VAL A 180 17.82 -41.78 -4.58
C VAL A 180 17.36 -40.33 -4.66
N VAL A 181 16.85 -39.76 -3.58
CA VAL A 181 16.65 -38.31 -3.43
C VAL A 181 17.77 -37.74 -2.59
N VAL A 182 18.42 -36.67 -3.06
CA VAL A 182 19.55 -36.07 -2.35
C VAL A 182 19.07 -34.82 -1.64
N HIS A 183 19.09 -34.89 -0.31
CA HIS A 183 18.80 -33.76 0.56
C HIS A 183 17.47 -33.03 0.28
N PRO A 184 16.32 -33.73 0.35
CA PRO A 184 15.03 -33.10 0.12
C PRO A 184 14.71 -32.09 1.21
N MET A 185 14.41 -30.85 0.81
CA MET A 185 14.10 -29.77 1.74
C MET A 185 12.62 -29.40 1.74
N SER A 186 11.94 -29.61 0.63
CA SER A 186 10.54 -29.26 0.45
C SER A 186 9.82 -30.34 -0.33
N VAL A 187 8.55 -30.52 0.01
CA VAL A 187 7.66 -31.51 -0.58
C VAL A 187 6.31 -30.90 -0.88
N ALA A 188 5.73 -31.26 -2.00
CA ALA A 188 4.34 -30.95 -2.35
C ALA A 188 3.70 -32.16 -3.02
N ALA A 189 2.38 -32.22 -3.06
CA ALA A 189 1.66 -33.29 -3.72
C ALA A 189 0.35 -32.77 -4.34
N ASN A 190 -0.04 -33.39 -5.45
CA ASN A 190 -1.37 -33.26 -6.03
C ASN A 190 -1.95 -34.66 -6.31
N ASP A 191 -3.11 -34.72 -6.97
CA ASP A 191 -3.82 -35.99 -7.21
C ASP A 191 -3.02 -36.98 -8.07
N GLN A 192 -2.04 -36.50 -8.83
CA GLN A 192 -1.27 -37.32 -9.77
C GLN A 192 0.13 -37.65 -9.25
N TYR A 193 0.77 -36.71 -8.56
CA TYR A 193 2.20 -36.75 -8.30
C TYR A 193 2.57 -36.26 -6.90
N VAL A 194 3.73 -36.73 -6.44
CA VAL A 194 4.46 -36.20 -5.28
C VAL A 194 5.77 -35.61 -5.78
N PHE A 195 6.11 -34.43 -5.29
CA PHE A 195 7.27 -33.65 -5.68
C PHE A 195 8.19 -33.46 -4.49
N ALA A 196 9.50 -33.65 -4.67
CA ALA A 196 10.47 -33.28 -3.64
C ALA A 196 11.70 -32.61 -4.26
N THR A 197 12.16 -31.53 -3.64
CA THR A 197 13.40 -30.86 -4.04
C THR A 197 14.61 -31.78 -3.87
N ASP A 198 15.69 -31.46 -4.57
CA ASP A 198 16.97 -32.14 -4.48
C ASP A 198 18.09 -31.14 -4.73
N THR A 199 19.13 -31.17 -3.88
CA THR A 199 20.20 -30.15 -3.87
C THR A 199 21.11 -30.20 -5.10
N HIS A 200 20.87 -31.10 -6.04
CA HIS A 200 21.43 -31.04 -7.38
C HIS A 200 20.58 -30.21 -8.36
N SER A 201 19.97 -29.12 -7.87
CA SER A 201 19.20 -28.16 -8.67
C SER A 201 18.05 -28.79 -9.47
N ARG A 202 17.29 -29.68 -8.81
CA ARG A 202 16.19 -30.41 -9.44
C ARG A 202 15.03 -30.68 -8.48
N ILE A 203 13.88 -31.02 -9.04
CA ILE A 203 12.71 -31.55 -8.32
C ILE A 203 12.48 -32.96 -8.84
N ASN A 204 12.43 -33.94 -7.94
CA ASN A 204 12.07 -35.31 -8.27
C ASN A 204 10.56 -35.49 -8.19
N VAL A 205 10.00 -36.25 -9.14
CA VAL A 205 8.56 -36.51 -9.26
C VAL A 205 8.31 -38.01 -9.10
N TRP A 206 7.31 -38.38 -8.30
CA TRP A 206 6.78 -39.75 -8.21
C TRP A 206 5.29 -39.73 -8.54
N LYS A 207 4.75 -40.80 -9.13
CA LYS A 207 3.29 -40.98 -9.26
C LYS A 207 2.67 -41.29 -7.90
N GLN A 208 1.46 -40.82 -7.64
CA GLN A 208 0.70 -41.18 -6.43
C GLN A 208 0.46 -42.69 -6.31
N SER A 209 0.41 -43.42 -7.43
CA SER A 209 0.30 -44.89 -7.46
C SER A 209 1.52 -45.61 -6.86
N GLU A 210 2.67 -44.94 -6.77
CA GLU A 210 3.87 -45.51 -6.14
C GLU A 210 3.83 -45.43 -4.61
N ILE A 211 2.89 -44.65 -4.04
CA ILE A 211 2.75 -44.44 -2.60
C ILE A 211 2.03 -45.63 -1.97
N SER A 212 2.82 -46.66 -1.67
CA SER A 212 2.39 -47.92 -1.06
C SER A 212 3.47 -48.44 -0.11
N SER A 213 3.07 -49.11 0.96
CA SER A 213 4.00 -49.76 1.90
C SER A 213 4.93 -50.76 1.20
N THR A 214 4.45 -51.41 0.12
CA THR A 214 5.25 -52.33 -0.69
C THR A 214 6.43 -51.67 -1.37
N ASN A 215 6.42 -50.33 -1.54
CA ASN A 215 7.43 -49.53 -2.23
C ASN A 215 8.35 -48.74 -1.29
N HIS A 216 8.26 -48.98 0.03
CA HIS A 216 9.12 -48.35 1.03
C HIS A 216 10.60 -48.44 0.63
N LEU A 217 11.24 -47.26 0.55
CA LEU A 217 12.63 -47.01 0.17
C LEU A 217 13.06 -47.44 -1.26
N LYS A 218 12.12 -47.80 -2.14
CA LYS A 218 12.42 -48.31 -3.49
C LYS A 218 11.50 -47.79 -4.60
N ALA A 219 10.60 -46.85 -4.29
CA ALA A 219 9.73 -46.22 -5.27
C ALA A 219 10.55 -45.56 -6.40
N LYS A 220 10.18 -45.86 -7.64
CA LYS A 220 10.85 -45.30 -8.82
C LYS A 220 10.32 -43.91 -9.10
N LYS A 221 11.23 -42.99 -9.40
CA LYS A 221 10.91 -41.65 -9.88
C LYS A 221 10.26 -41.73 -11.24
N TYR A 222 9.21 -40.94 -11.42
CA TYR A 222 8.49 -40.77 -12.66
C TYR A 222 9.21 -39.81 -13.61
N ALA A 223 9.65 -38.65 -13.10
CA ALA A 223 10.30 -37.60 -13.88
C ALA A 223 11.19 -36.70 -13.00
N ARG A 224 11.95 -35.78 -13.63
CA ARG A 224 12.75 -34.76 -12.94
C ARG A 224 12.60 -33.38 -13.60
N LEU A 225 12.20 -32.39 -12.80
CA LEU A 225 12.13 -30.99 -13.20
C LEU A 225 13.43 -30.27 -12.85
N SER A 226 13.83 -29.29 -13.66
CA SER A 226 14.98 -28.43 -13.36
C SER A 226 14.60 -27.39 -12.33
N LEU A 227 15.38 -27.22 -11.26
CA LEU A 227 15.21 -26.16 -10.27
C LEU A 227 16.54 -25.41 -10.07
N PRO A 228 16.84 -24.45 -10.96
CA PRO A 228 18.09 -23.70 -10.90
C PRO A 228 18.30 -23.02 -9.54
N ASN A 229 19.55 -22.85 -9.13
CA ASN A 229 19.96 -22.21 -7.88
C ASN A 229 19.52 -22.96 -6.60
N CYS A 230 19.04 -24.21 -6.71
CA CYS A 230 18.84 -25.06 -5.55
C CYS A 230 20.07 -25.95 -5.30
N GLY A 231 21.07 -25.41 -4.59
CA GLY A 231 22.26 -26.13 -4.14
C GLY A 231 22.18 -26.57 -2.67
N TYR A 232 23.33 -26.86 -2.06
CA TYR A 232 23.41 -27.01 -0.59
C TYR A 232 22.94 -25.71 0.08
N ASN A 233 22.02 -25.81 1.04
CA ASN A 233 21.37 -24.67 1.72
C ASN A 233 20.40 -23.85 0.87
N CYS A 234 19.84 -24.40 -0.22
CA CYS A 234 18.73 -23.71 -0.85
C CYS A 234 17.55 -23.53 0.12
N SER A 235 16.64 -22.61 -0.20
CA SER A 235 15.46 -22.33 0.63
C SER A 235 14.21 -22.35 -0.23
N ALA A 236 14.10 -23.41 -1.03
CA ALA A 236 12.96 -23.62 -1.91
C ALA A 236 11.75 -24.12 -1.10
N ARG A 237 10.56 -23.60 -1.44
CA ARG A 237 9.25 -24.08 -1.00
C ARG A 237 8.47 -24.52 -2.23
N LEU A 238 7.82 -25.67 -2.16
CA LEU A 238 6.98 -26.20 -3.22
C LEU A 238 5.51 -26.04 -2.85
N GLU A 239 4.68 -25.71 -3.83
CA GLU A 239 3.23 -25.71 -3.70
C GLU A 239 2.59 -26.25 -4.98
N ALA A 240 1.69 -27.22 -4.86
CA ALA A 240 0.99 -27.79 -6.01
C ALA A 240 -0.42 -27.20 -6.12
N VAL A 241 -0.77 -26.69 -7.30
CA VAL A 241 -2.06 -26.05 -7.57
C VAL A 241 -2.66 -26.63 -8.85
N GLY A 242 -3.52 -27.64 -8.70
CA GLY A 242 -4.00 -28.43 -9.83
C GLY A 242 -2.84 -29.03 -10.64
N ASN A 243 -2.75 -28.68 -11.93
CA ASN A 243 -1.67 -29.10 -12.83
C ASN A 243 -0.46 -28.15 -12.84
N LEU A 244 -0.40 -27.19 -11.92
CA LEU A 244 0.76 -26.32 -11.76
C LEU A 244 1.57 -26.74 -10.53
N LEU A 245 2.89 -26.65 -10.64
CA LEU A 245 3.79 -26.70 -9.48
C LEU A 245 4.50 -25.35 -9.37
N TYR A 246 4.45 -24.77 -8.18
CA TYR A 246 5.18 -23.57 -7.82
C TYR A 246 6.42 -23.96 -7.02
N ALA A 247 7.54 -23.30 -7.32
CA ALA A 247 8.74 -23.34 -6.49
C ALA A 247 9.19 -21.91 -6.19
N SER A 248 9.17 -21.50 -4.91
CA SER A 248 9.56 -20.17 -4.46
C SER A 248 10.78 -20.21 -3.55
N PHE A 249 11.55 -19.12 -3.53
CA PHE A 249 12.76 -18.99 -2.71
C PHE A 249 12.67 -17.78 -1.78
N ASN A 250 13.44 -17.80 -0.69
CA ASN A 250 13.47 -16.69 0.28
C ASN A 250 13.86 -15.32 -0.30
N ASN A 251 14.54 -15.29 -1.45
CA ASN A 251 14.92 -14.05 -2.14
C ASN A 251 13.83 -13.50 -3.10
N GLY A 252 12.66 -14.14 -3.16
CA GLY A 252 11.55 -13.73 -4.01
C GLY A 252 11.51 -14.35 -5.40
N MET A 253 12.56 -15.07 -5.81
CA MET A 253 12.56 -15.81 -7.08
C MET A 253 11.54 -16.94 -7.04
N SER A 254 10.72 -17.02 -8.09
CA SER A 254 9.67 -18.02 -8.23
C SER A 254 9.72 -18.68 -9.61
N TYR A 255 9.42 -19.97 -9.65
CA TYR A 255 9.33 -20.82 -10.84
C TYR A 255 7.97 -21.49 -10.87
N VAL A 256 7.37 -21.59 -12.06
CA VAL A 256 6.09 -22.31 -12.28
C VAL A 256 6.29 -23.36 -13.35
N TYR A 257 5.81 -24.58 -13.10
CA TYR A 257 5.86 -25.71 -14.03
C TYR A 257 4.44 -26.11 -14.42
N ASP A 258 4.21 -26.31 -15.72
CA ASP A 258 2.99 -26.93 -16.23
C ASP A 258 3.19 -28.45 -16.29
N LEU A 259 2.35 -29.18 -15.58
CA LEU A 259 2.42 -30.64 -15.43
C LEU A 259 1.48 -31.38 -16.39
N THR A 260 0.67 -30.67 -17.19
CA THR A 260 -0.40 -31.25 -18.02
C THR A 260 0.11 -32.32 -18.99
N HIS A 261 1.35 -32.18 -19.45
CA HIS A 261 1.99 -33.08 -20.41
C HIS A 261 3.30 -33.66 -19.88
N LEU A 262 3.42 -33.88 -18.56
CA LEU A 262 4.63 -34.46 -17.98
C LEU A 262 4.75 -35.95 -18.36
N GLU A 263 5.80 -36.29 -19.10
CA GLU A 263 6.05 -37.66 -19.56
C GLU A 263 6.92 -38.48 -18.61
N GLU A 264 6.77 -39.81 -18.65
CA GLU A 264 7.60 -40.73 -17.88
C GLU A 264 9.05 -40.71 -18.37
N GLY A 265 10.00 -40.66 -17.44
CA GLY A 265 11.43 -40.59 -17.76
C GLY A 265 11.90 -39.20 -18.21
N ALA A 266 11.01 -38.19 -18.27
CA ALA A 266 11.41 -36.83 -18.60
C ALA A 266 12.46 -36.31 -17.59
N THR A 267 13.51 -35.66 -18.09
CA THR A 267 14.58 -35.10 -17.27
C THR A 267 14.83 -33.63 -17.63
N ASN A 268 15.21 -32.83 -16.64
CA ASN A 268 15.48 -31.40 -16.78
C ASN A 268 14.31 -30.59 -17.38
N VAL A 269 13.07 -30.95 -17.06
CA VAL A 269 11.88 -30.20 -17.49
C VAL A 269 11.97 -28.78 -16.94
N ALA A 270 12.04 -27.78 -17.82
CA ALA A 270 12.18 -26.38 -17.45
C ALA A 270 10.85 -25.79 -16.94
N ALA A 271 10.96 -24.75 -16.11
CA ALA A 271 9.81 -23.96 -15.71
C ALA A 271 9.21 -23.22 -16.91
N THR A 272 7.89 -23.13 -16.99
CA THR A 272 7.18 -22.36 -18.01
C THR A 272 7.22 -20.85 -17.72
N ARG A 273 7.46 -20.47 -16.46
CA ARG A 273 7.66 -19.10 -16.00
C ARG A 273 8.72 -19.02 -14.91
N GLN A 274 9.46 -17.92 -14.90
CA GLN A 274 10.46 -17.57 -13.88
C GLN A 274 10.52 -16.05 -13.73
N GLU A 275 10.32 -15.55 -12.50
CA GLU A 275 10.32 -14.11 -12.20
C GLU A 275 10.68 -13.87 -10.73
N ASN A 276 11.28 -12.71 -10.42
CA ASN A 276 11.38 -12.25 -9.04
C ASN A 276 10.12 -11.44 -8.69
N VAL A 277 9.17 -12.08 -8.03
CA VAL A 277 7.91 -11.48 -7.58
C VAL A 277 7.90 -11.17 -6.09
N GLY A 278 9.08 -11.19 -5.43
CA GLY A 278 9.19 -10.90 -4.00
C GLY A 278 8.38 -11.84 -3.11
N THR A 279 8.06 -13.07 -3.56
CA THR A 279 7.24 -14.04 -2.82
C THR A 279 8.09 -15.17 -2.26
N ARG A 280 7.92 -15.49 -0.97
CA ARG A 280 8.64 -16.55 -0.26
C ARG A 280 7.89 -17.87 -0.27
N VAL A 281 6.57 -17.83 -0.12
CA VAL A 281 5.71 -19.01 0.01
C VAL A 281 4.43 -18.78 -0.76
N PHE A 282 4.01 -19.79 -1.51
CA PHE A 282 2.67 -19.88 -2.10
C PHE A 282 1.86 -20.92 -1.36
N HIS A 283 0.54 -20.76 -1.32
CA HIS A 283 -0.36 -21.75 -0.74
C HIS A 283 -1.73 -21.73 -1.42
N ALA A 284 -2.18 -22.87 -1.92
CA ALA A 284 -3.55 -23.12 -2.32
C ALA A 284 -4.32 -23.69 -1.12
N ALA A 285 -5.36 -22.97 -0.72
CA ALA A 285 -6.07 -23.23 0.51
C ALA A 285 -7.40 -23.98 0.29
N ASP A 286 -7.98 -24.48 1.38
CA ASP A 286 -9.25 -25.19 1.37
C ASP A 286 -10.46 -24.31 0.97
N ASP A 287 -10.32 -23.00 1.11
CA ASP A 287 -11.30 -21.98 0.71
C ASP A 287 -11.33 -21.66 -0.79
N GLN A 288 -10.61 -22.45 -1.60
CA GLN A 288 -10.48 -22.31 -3.05
C GLN A 288 -9.78 -21.01 -3.48
N ARG A 289 -8.87 -20.48 -2.65
CA ARG A 289 -8.05 -19.31 -2.97
C ARG A 289 -6.57 -19.64 -2.98
N PHE A 290 -5.82 -18.74 -3.61
CA PHE A 290 -4.37 -18.81 -3.72
C PHE A 290 -3.74 -17.66 -2.95
N TYR A 291 -2.73 -17.99 -2.16
CA TYR A 291 -2.06 -17.05 -1.27
C TYR A 291 -0.59 -16.91 -1.64
N ALA A 292 -0.07 -15.68 -1.55
CA ALA A 292 1.34 -15.37 -1.71
C ALA A 292 1.85 -14.62 -0.48
N ALA A 293 2.78 -15.22 0.27
CA ALA A 293 3.47 -14.57 1.37
C ALA A 293 4.76 -13.90 0.87
N HIS A 294 4.78 -12.58 0.88
CA HIS A 294 5.87 -11.77 0.35
C HIS A 294 7.04 -11.64 1.34
N THR A 295 8.22 -11.30 0.81
CA THR A 295 9.42 -11.00 1.60
C THR A 295 9.23 -9.84 2.56
N SER A 296 8.31 -8.92 2.24
CA SER A 296 7.92 -7.78 3.08
C SER A 296 7.07 -8.16 4.31
N GLY A 297 6.52 -9.38 4.36
CA GLY A 297 5.54 -9.80 5.37
C GLY A 297 4.08 -9.59 4.98
N ARG A 298 3.80 -8.92 3.85
CA ARG A 298 2.46 -8.89 3.25
C ARG A 298 2.08 -10.29 2.76
N ILE A 299 0.84 -10.69 2.97
CA ILE A 299 0.23 -11.92 2.46
C ILE A 299 -0.97 -11.52 1.60
N ASP A 300 -0.90 -11.81 0.31
CA ASP A 300 -1.97 -11.49 -0.65
C ASP A 300 -2.78 -12.74 -0.98
N SER A 301 -4.09 -12.58 -1.17
CA SER A 301 -5.00 -13.63 -1.62
C SER A 301 -5.61 -13.29 -2.98
N SER A 302 -5.85 -14.33 -3.77
CA SER A 302 -6.32 -14.28 -5.16
C SER A 302 -7.17 -15.50 -5.47
N ALA A 303 -7.90 -15.47 -6.59
CA ALA A 303 -8.41 -16.69 -7.22
C ALA A 303 -7.28 -17.69 -7.55
N LEU A 304 -7.62 -18.99 -7.62
CA LEU A 304 -6.67 -20.05 -7.99
C LEU A 304 -6.13 -19.87 -9.43
N PRO A 305 -4.81 -19.97 -9.63
CA PRO A 305 -4.23 -20.01 -10.97
C PRO A 305 -4.50 -21.35 -11.65
N ASN A 306 -4.52 -21.35 -12.98
CA ASN A 306 -4.57 -22.51 -13.84
C ASN A 306 -3.75 -22.25 -15.12
N THR A 307 -3.57 -23.29 -15.94
CA THR A 307 -2.75 -23.21 -17.15
C THR A 307 -3.29 -22.24 -18.21
N GLN A 308 -4.58 -21.89 -18.17
CA GLN A 308 -5.21 -20.97 -19.13
C GLN A 308 -5.10 -19.50 -18.72
N ASN A 309 -5.01 -19.19 -17.41
CA ASN A 309 -5.02 -17.82 -16.88
C ASN A 309 -3.67 -17.35 -16.30
N LEU A 310 -2.58 -18.08 -16.54
CA LEU A 310 -1.23 -17.78 -16.04
C LEU A 310 -0.52 -16.64 -16.82
N GLN A 311 -1.10 -15.43 -16.84
CA GLN A 311 -0.41 -14.25 -17.37
C GLN A 311 0.74 -13.80 -16.47
N ASN A 312 0.49 -13.77 -15.16
CA ASN A 312 1.46 -13.45 -14.11
C ASN A 312 1.66 -14.69 -13.22
N ILE A 313 2.80 -14.80 -12.51
CA ILE A 313 3.04 -15.90 -11.56
C ILE A 313 1.95 -15.93 -10.47
N PHE A 314 1.61 -14.76 -9.93
CA PHE A 314 0.49 -14.57 -9.01
C PHE A 314 -0.58 -13.71 -9.70
N PRO A 315 -1.87 -14.08 -9.69
CA PRO A 315 -2.92 -13.23 -10.24
C PRO A 315 -3.09 -11.94 -9.43
N ALA A 316 -3.94 -11.03 -9.89
CA ALA A 316 -4.17 -9.77 -9.18
C ALA A 316 -4.69 -10.04 -7.76
N ALA A 317 -4.05 -9.43 -6.76
CA ALA A 317 -4.46 -9.56 -5.37
C ALA A 317 -5.87 -8.95 -5.17
N GLU A 318 -6.72 -9.69 -4.46
CA GLU A 318 -8.08 -9.29 -4.10
C GLU A 318 -8.17 -8.92 -2.61
N GLU A 319 -7.32 -9.49 -1.76
CA GLU A 319 -7.27 -9.21 -0.33
C GLU A 319 -5.81 -9.21 0.15
N SER A 320 -5.50 -8.36 1.13
CA SER A 320 -4.15 -8.25 1.68
C SER A 320 -4.09 -8.24 3.20
N PHE A 321 -3.21 -9.06 3.77
CA PHE A 321 -2.96 -9.17 5.20
C PHE A 321 -1.50 -8.85 5.51
N TYR A 322 -1.24 -7.85 6.34
CA TYR A 322 0.14 -7.41 6.64
C TYR A 322 0.36 -7.02 8.11
N LYS A 323 -0.69 -7.04 8.91
CA LYS A 323 -0.63 -6.74 10.34
C LYS A 323 -1.63 -7.59 11.11
N TYR A 324 -1.38 -7.71 12.40
CA TYR A 324 -2.22 -8.46 13.32
C TYR A 324 -2.10 -7.85 14.72
N ARG A 325 -3.00 -8.26 15.60
CA ARG A 325 -2.93 -7.91 17.02
C ARG A 325 -3.30 -9.13 17.83
N THR A 326 -2.65 -9.31 18.97
CA THR A 326 -3.00 -10.36 19.94
C THR A 326 -3.83 -9.78 21.09
N ALA A 327 -4.59 -10.63 21.76
CA ALA A 327 -5.35 -10.24 22.93
C ALA A 327 -4.45 -9.57 23.99
N GLY A 328 -4.84 -8.38 24.46
CA GLY A 328 -4.10 -7.61 25.45
C GLY A 328 -2.93 -6.76 24.92
N ALA A 329 -2.52 -6.92 23.65
CA ALA A 329 -1.57 -5.99 23.04
C ALA A 329 -2.18 -4.58 22.97
N SER A 330 -1.38 -3.52 23.13
CA SER A 330 -1.84 -2.12 23.05
C SER A 330 -1.83 -1.56 21.62
N THR A 331 -1.03 -2.14 20.74
CA THR A 331 -0.81 -1.70 19.34
C THR A 331 -0.84 -2.90 18.39
N ASP A 332 -1.15 -2.64 17.12
CA ASP A 332 -0.98 -3.62 16.04
C ASP A 332 0.51 -3.92 15.78
N GLN A 333 0.78 -5.14 15.33
CA GLN A 333 2.10 -5.64 14.95
C GLN A 333 2.13 -5.92 13.45
N GLN A 334 3.27 -5.66 12.79
CA GLN A 334 3.46 -6.02 11.39
C GLN A 334 3.82 -7.50 11.26
N LEU A 335 3.30 -8.16 10.23
CA LEU A 335 3.78 -9.48 9.82
C LEU A 335 5.20 -9.34 9.26
N ALA A 336 6.05 -10.33 9.54
CA ALA A 336 7.35 -10.45 8.89
C ALA A 336 7.27 -11.45 7.73
N GLY A 337 8.28 -11.44 6.84
CA GLY A 337 8.33 -12.41 5.75
C GLY A 337 8.22 -13.84 6.27
N ALA A 338 7.18 -14.56 5.86
CA ALA A 338 6.87 -15.89 6.35
C ALA A 338 7.92 -16.93 5.90
N LEU A 339 8.22 -17.89 6.79
CA LEU A 339 8.85 -19.16 6.44
C LEU A 339 7.81 -20.12 5.84
N ASP A 340 6.59 -20.05 6.35
CA ASP A 340 5.47 -20.87 5.90
C ASP A 340 4.13 -20.20 6.18
N ILE A 341 3.12 -20.54 5.40
CA ILE A 341 1.73 -20.12 5.62
C ILE A 341 0.78 -21.30 5.42
N GLN A 342 -0.35 -21.26 6.11
CA GLN A 342 -1.47 -22.18 5.88
C GLN A 342 -2.77 -21.38 6.00
N VAL A 343 -3.78 -21.73 5.22
CA VAL A 343 -5.14 -21.23 5.41
C VAL A 343 -6.07 -22.42 5.48
N SER A 344 -6.74 -22.57 6.61
CA SER A 344 -7.75 -23.61 6.77
C SER A 344 -8.88 -23.13 7.66
N GLN A 345 -10.11 -23.47 7.26
CA GLN A 345 -11.33 -23.13 8.00
C GLN A 345 -11.40 -21.65 8.40
N GLU A 346 -11.15 -20.76 7.43
CA GLU A 346 -11.14 -19.30 7.63
C GLU A 346 -10.14 -18.84 8.73
N HIS A 347 -9.03 -19.56 8.93
CA HIS A 347 -7.91 -19.11 9.74
C HIS A 347 -6.64 -19.05 8.90
N LEU A 348 -5.97 -17.89 8.89
CA LEU A 348 -4.66 -17.69 8.26
C LEU A 348 -3.57 -17.90 9.31
N PHE A 349 -2.71 -18.88 9.08
CA PHE A 349 -1.53 -19.17 9.88
C PHE A 349 -0.30 -18.63 9.15
N SER A 350 0.58 -17.93 9.87
CA SER A 350 1.87 -17.49 9.36
C SER A 350 2.98 -17.85 10.35
N LEU A 351 3.97 -18.61 9.87
CA LEU A 351 5.16 -19.00 10.62
C LEU A 351 6.31 -18.04 10.26
N PHE A 352 6.80 -17.27 11.23
CA PHE A 352 7.94 -16.37 11.05
C PHE A 352 8.64 -16.12 12.39
N ASN A 353 9.92 -15.78 12.36
CA ASN A 353 10.71 -15.43 13.55
C ASN A 353 10.56 -16.42 14.73
N GLY A 354 10.40 -17.72 14.45
CA GLY A 354 10.26 -18.75 15.49
C GLY A 354 8.91 -18.75 16.22
N LYS A 355 7.85 -18.17 15.65
CA LYS A 355 6.48 -18.25 16.17
C LYS A 355 5.46 -18.48 15.06
N ILE A 356 4.30 -19.01 15.41
CA ILE A 356 3.14 -19.12 14.51
C ILE A 356 2.08 -18.13 14.98
N VAL A 357 1.62 -17.28 14.07
CA VAL A 357 0.48 -16.39 14.30
C VAL A 357 -0.72 -16.94 13.55
N MET A 358 -1.80 -17.26 14.26
CA MET A 358 -3.09 -17.65 13.68
C MET A 358 -4.04 -16.46 13.74
N MET A 359 -4.53 -16.02 12.59
CA MET A 359 -5.49 -14.93 12.43
C MET A 359 -6.83 -15.50 11.94
N PRO A 360 -7.91 -15.42 12.74
CA PRO A 360 -9.25 -15.69 12.24
C PRO A 360 -9.60 -14.68 11.15
N LEU A 361 -10.06 -15.16 10.00
CA LEU A 361 -10.55 -14.34 8.90
C LEU A 361 -12.06 -14.17 9.06
N LYS A 362 -12.53 -12.92 9.07
CA LYS A 362 -13.94 -12.58 9.21
C LYS A 362 -14.41 -11.80 7.99
N ARG A 363 -15.57 -12.18 7.47
CA ARG A 363 -16.21 -11.52 6.33
C ARG A 363 -16.92 -10.25 6.75
N LEU A 364 -16.73 -9.21 5.96
CA LEU A 364 -17.43 -7.94 6.04
C LEU A 364 -18.11 -7.66 4.70
N GLN A 365 -19.39 -7.31 4.76
CA GLN A 365 -20.19 -7.06 3.58
C GLN A 365 -20.51 -5.58 3.44
N GLN A 366 -20.33 -5.04 2.24
CA GLN A 366 -20.70 -3.68 1.88
C GLN A 366 -21.94 -3.71 0.99
N PHE A 367 -23.01 -3.09 1.47
CA PHE A 367 -24.24 -2.92 0.71
C PHE A 367 -24.38 -1.48 0.26
N GLN A 368 -24.82 -1.27 -0.98
CA GLN A 368 -25.19 0.04 -1.50
C GLN A 368 -26.69 0.13 -1.66
N SER A 369 -27.25 1.29 -1.32
CA SER A 369 -28.67 1.64 -1.50
C SER A 369 -28.80 2.98 -2.22
N ASN A 370 -29.91 3.17 -2.92
CA ASN A 370 -30.34 4.45 -3.49
C ASN A 370 -30.98 5.40 -2.45
N THR A 371 -31.10 4.96 -1.20
CA THR A 371 -31.63 5.80 -0.11
C THR A 371 -30.52 6.67 0.45
N ALA A 372 -30.71 7.99 0.44
CA ALA A 372 -29.78 8.93 1.06
C ALA A 372 -29.69 8.71 2.58
N ALA A 373 -28.49 8.92 3.13
CA ALA A 373 -28.25 8.85 4.57
C ALA A 373 -27.86 10.22 5.13
N THR A 374 -27.95 10.38 6.45
CA THR A 374 -27.48 11.58 7.13
C THR A 374 -26.00 11.42 7.49
N VAL A 375 -25.18 12.43 7.17
CA VAL A 375 -23.76 12.43 7.54
C VAL A 375 -23.61 12.60 9.04
N THR A 376 -22.74 11.79 9.67
CA THR A 376 -22.36 11.98 11.07
C THR A 376 -21.60 13.30 11.24
N ALA A 377 -22.15 14.23 12.02
CA ALA A 377 -21.50 15.51 12.32
C ALA A 377 -20.63 15.39 13.58
N LEU A 378 -19.37 15.80 13.46
CA LEU A 378 -18.38 15.88 14.53
C LEU A 378 -17.98 17.34 14.74
N LYS A 379 -17.66 17.67 16.00
CA LYS A 379 -17.07 18.97 16.35
C LYS A 379 -15.72 18.78 17.01
N GLN A 380 -14.72 19.56 16.64
CA GLN A 380 -13.40 19.43 17.26
C GLN A 380 -13.45 19.63 18.79
N GLN A 381 -14.36 20.48 19.30
CA GLN A 381 -14.50 20.72 20.74
C GLN A 381 -14.97 19.46 21.51
N GLN A 382 -15.51 18.45 20.82
CA GLN A 382 -15.93 17.17 21.41
C GLN A 382 -14.80 16.12 21.44
N ALA A 383 -13.58 16.50 21.04
CA ALA A 383 -12.45 15.60 21.02
C ALA A 383 -12.09 15.07 22.42
N GLN A 384 -11.76 13.79 22.49
CA GLN A 384 -11.24 13.15 23.70
C GLN A 384 -9.85 13.67 24.05
N SER A 385 -9.03 13.96 23.04
CA SER A 385 -7.73 14.61 23.22
C SER A 385 -7.46 15.58 22.09
N ARG A 386 -6.84 16.70 22.44
CA ARG A 386 -6.32 17.71 21.50
C ARG A 386 -4.93 18.09 21.94
N SER A 387 -3.99 18.06 21.01
CA SER A 387 -2.63 18.54 21.18
C SER A 387 -2.21 19.34 19.96
N TYR A 388 -1.21 20.18 20.13
CA TYR A 388 -0.64 20.99 19.07
C TYR A 388 0.82 20.61 18.88
N VAL A 389 1.29 20.70 17.64
CA VAL A 389 2.67 20.44 17.25
C VAL A 389 3.33 21.73 16.77
N LEU A 390 4.66 21.76 16.75
CA LEU A 390 5.45 22.91 16.32
C LEU A 390 5.12 24.18 17.12
N GLN A 391 4.84 24.04 18.42
CA GLN A 391 4.49 25.17 19.29
C GLN A 391 5.74 25.83 19.87
N ASP A 392 5.68 27.13 20.15
CA ASP A 392 6.78 27.82 20.83
C ASP A 392 7.04 27.16 22.19
N GLY A 393 8.33 26.97 22.52
CA GLY A 393 8.77 26.24 23.71
C GLY A 393 8.84 24.72 23.57
N GLU A 394 8.43 24.15 22.44
CA GLU A 394 8.67 22.72 22.14
C GLU A 394 10.17 22.42 22.08
N SER A 395 10.61 21.31 22.71
CA SER A 395 12.03 20.97 22.78
C SER A 395 12.59 20.62 21.40
N TRP A 396 13.88 20.92 21.20
CA TRP A 396 14.56 20.62 19.95
C TRP A 396 14.55 19.10 19.65
N GLU A 397 14.73 18.26 20.66
CA GLU A 397 14.71 16.80 20.54
C GLU A 397 13.34 16.27 20.10
N THR A 398 12.26 16.90 20.57
CA THR A 398 10.90 16.53 20.15
C THR A 398 10.65 17.00 18.72
N LEU A 399 11.06 18.23 18.40
CA LEU A 399 10.89 18.85 17.10
C LEU A 399 11.62 18.09 15.97
N THR A 400 12.81 17.56 16.25
CA THR A 400 13.66 16.85 15.29
C THR A 400 13.50 15.33 15.33
N ASN A 401 12.61 14.80 16.17
CA ASN A 401 12.29 13.38 16.19
C ASN A 401 11.31 13.05 15.05
N GLU A 402 11.81 12.41 14.00
CA GLU A 402 11.01 12.05 12.82
C GLU A 402 9.81 11.15 13.14
N ASN A 403 9.84 10.33 14.21
CA ASN A 403 8.72 9.49 14.58
C ASN A 403 7.59 10.28 15.24
N LEU A 404 7.89 11.47 15.77
CA LEU A 404 6.94 12.36 16.41
C LEU A 404 6.52 13.52 15.49
N ARG A 405 7.41 13.97 14.60
CA ARG A 405 7.23 15.15 13.76
C ARG A 405 7.53 14.82 12.31
N HIS A 406 6.51 14.30 11.62
CA HIS A 406 6.53 14.14 10.18
C HIS A 406 5.13 14.29 9.59
N PHE A 407 5.10 14.57 8.29
CA PHE A 407 3.89 14.53 7.49
C PHE A 407 4.24 14.18 6.04
N TYR A 408 3.25 13.70 5.31
CA TYR A 408 3.37 13.50 3.87
C TYR A 408 2.70 14.67 3.15
N MET A 409 3.28 15.15 2.07
CA MET A 409 2.76 16.35 1.40
C MET A 409 1.39 16.13 0.76
N ASP A 410 1.15 14.95 0.19
CA ASP A 410 -0.17 14.50 -0.32
C ASP A 410 -1.16 14.11 0.78
N ASN A 411 -0.74 14.15 2.05
CA ASN A 411 -1.56 13.86 3.23
C ASN A 411 -1.24 14.85 4.38
N ILE A 412 -1.05 16.13 4.03
CA ILE A 412 -0.74 17.20 5.01
C ILE A 412 -1.85 17.37 6.04
N LEU A 413 -3.09 17.08 5.62
CA LEU A 413 -4.21 16.74 6.48
C LEU A 413 -4.40 15.23 6.39
N SER A 414 -4.38 14.53 7.53
CA SER A 414 -4.55 13.07 7.55
C SER A 414 -5.58 12.63 8.58
N ALA A 415 -6.24 11.52 8.27
CA ALA A 415 -7.20 10.85 9.13
C ALA A 415 -6.84 9.35 9.21
N ASN A 416 -6.99 8.77 10.39
CA ASN A 416 -6.91 7.34 10.60
C ASN A 416 -7.98 6.93 11.61
N LEU A 417 -8.64 5.79 11.38
CA LEU A 417 -9.56 5.21 12.34
C LEU A 417 -8.94 3.96 12.95
N GLN A 418 -8.63 4.03 14.25
CA GLN A 418 -8.17 2.87 15.01
C GLN A 418 -9.19 2.54 16.08
N HIS A 419 -9.83 1.38 16.01
CA HIS A 419 -10.69 0.87 17.07
C HIS A 419 -11.76 1.88 17.53
N GLN A 420 -12.51 2.47 16.59
CA GLN A 420 -13.53 3.50 16.84
C GLN A 420 -12.99 4.87 17.30
N LEU A 421 -11.67 5.09 17.24
CA LEU A 421 -11.04 6.37 17.54
C LEU A 421 -10.52 6.98 16.24
N LEU A 422 -11.19 8.04 15.79
CA LEU A 422 -10.79 8.83 14.64
C LEU A 422 -9.67 9.78 15.08
N ALA A 423 -8.45 9.48 14.66
CA ALA A 423 -7.29 10.34 14.82
C ALA A 423 -7.14 11.22 13.58
N LEU A 424 -7.07 12.53 13.80
CA LEU A 424 -6.88 13.56 12.79
C LEU A 424 -5.57 14.29 13.07
N GLN A 425 -4.83 14.61 12.02
CA GLN A 425 -3.63 15.42 12.09
C GLN A 425 -3.68 16.51 11.03
N SER A 426 -3.39 17.74 11.45
CA SER A 426 -3.21 18.88 10.57
C SER A 426 -1.78 19.39 10.70
N TYR A 427 -1.03 19.34 9.61
CA TYR A 427 0.16 20.17 9.41
C TYR A 427 -0.17 21.42 8.59
N SER A 428 -1.45 21.77 8.41
CA SER A 428 -1.77 23.06 7.81
C SER A 428 -1.35 24.20 8.73
N ALA A 429 -0.75 25.24 8.14
CA ALA A 429 -0.38 26.44 8.88
C ALA A 429 -1.58 27.35 9.16
N ALA A 430 -2.73 27.12 8.52
CA ALA A 430 -3.98 27.80 8.76
C ALA A 430 -5.02 26.83 9.33
N PRO A 431 -5.95 27.29 10.19
CA PRO A 431 -7.10 26.49 10.57
C PRO A 431 -7.97 26.22 9.35
N VAL A 432 -8.46 24.99 9.22
CA VAL A 432 -9.30 24.54 8.10
C VAL A 432 -10.70 24.22 8.60
N ARG A 433 -11.69 24.35 7.71
CA ARG A 433 -13.11 24.30 8.08
C ARG A 433 -13.88 23.40 7.15
N ASP A 434 -15.04 22.97 7.63
CA ASP A 434 -16.03 22.24 6.84
C ASP A 434 -15.44 21.02 6.10
N LEU A 435 -14.89 20.10 6.89
CA LEU A 435 -14.16 18.95 6.37
C LEU A 435 -15.09 17.74 6.24
N GLU A 436 -14.96 17.02 5.15
CA GLU A 436 -15.52 15.68 5.00
C GLU A 436 -14.40 14.64 5.16
N ILE A 437 -14.65 13.66 6.03
CA ILE A 437 -13.82 12.47 6.16
C ILE A 437 -14.41 11.42 5.25
N HIS A 438 -13.74 11.17 4.13
CA HIS A 438 -14.11 10.13 3.17
C HIS A 438 -13.46 8.82 3.60
N ALA A 439 -14.17 7.72 3.40
CA ALA A 439 -13.69 6.38 3.68
C ALA A 439 -14.00 5.42 2.54
N ARG A 440 -13.16 4.40 2.38
CA ARG A 440 -13.48 3.18 1.64
C ARG A 440 -13.04 1.98 2.47
N LEU A 441 -13.66 0.81 2.27
CA LEU A 441 -13.11 -0.43 2.81
C LEU A 441 -11.77 -0.71 2.14
N LYS A 442 -10.79 -1.19 2.91
CA LYS A 442 -9.51 -1.65 2.37
C LYS A 442 -9.76 -2.65 1.23
N ASP A 443 -8.93 -2.56 0.19
CA ASP A 443 -8.98 -3.43 -1.00
C ASP A 443 -10.28 -3.31 -1.82
N THR A 444 -11.09 -2.24 -1.64
CA THR A 444 -12.32 -1.97 -2.42
C THR A 444 -12.31 -0.58 -3.02
N GLU A 445 -13.15 -0.29 -4.02
CA GLU A 445 -13.13 1.00 -4.74
C GLU A 445 -14.20 2.02 -4.27
N GLN A 446 -15.23 1.60 -3.53
CA GLN A 446 -16.35 2.47 -3.20
C GLN A 446 -16.05 3.43 -2.05
N TRP A 447 -15.84 4.70 -2.37
CA TRP A 447 -15.74 5.79 -1.40
C TRP A 447 -17.11 6.28 -0.91
N PHE A 448 -17.20 6.63 0.37
CA PHE A 448 -18.38 7.19 1.03
C PHE A 448 -17.97 8.22 2.10
N VAL A 449 -18.91 9.06 2.54
CA VAL A 449 -18.69 10.05 3.60
C VAL A 449 -18.86 9.37 4.96
N LEU A 450 -17.76 9.22 5.69
CA LEU A 450 -17.75 8.64 7.03
C LEU A 450 -18.31 9.63 8.06
N ALA A 451 -17.84 10.87 8.03
CA ALA A 451 -18.24 11.93 8.93
C ALA A 451 -17.91 13.32 8.34
N ARG A 452 -18.51 14.36 8.91
CA ARG A 452 -18.17 15.76 8.66
C ARG A 452 -17.63 16.39 9.94
N LEU A 453 -16.55 17.16 9.85
CA LEU A 453 -15.95 17.91 10.95
C LEU A 453 -16.10 19.41 10.70
N ASP A 454 -16.50 20.15 11.72
CA ASP A 454 -16.71 21.60 11.63
C ASP A 454 -15.43 22.40 11.36
N HIS A 455 -14.35 22.10 12.07
CA HIS A 455 -13.03 22.72 11.91
C HIS A 455 -11.91 21.81 12.43
N LEU A 456 -10.69 22.08 11.97
CA LEU A 456 -9.46 21.51 12.51
C LEU A 456 -8.43 22.64 12.63
N ASP A 457 -7.88 22.80 13.83
CA ASP A 457 -6.92 23.87 14.10
C ASP A 457 -5.60 23.66 13.35
N ALA A 458 -4.87 24.74 13.11
CA ALA A 458 -3.53 24.68 12.54
C ALA A 458 -2.60 23.85 13.44
N PHE A 459 -1.68 23.10 12.84
CA PHE A 459 -0.68 22.30 13.55
C PHE A 459 -1.25 21.49 14.73
N SER A 460 -2.34 20.77 14.51
CA SER A 460 -3.08 20.07 15.56
C SER A 460 -3.13 18.56 15.37
N GLN A 461 -3.27 17.84 16.48
CA GLN A 461 -3.58 16.41 16.54
C GLN A 461 -4.81 16.21 17.42
N VAL A 462 -5.84 15.61 16.86
CA VAL A 462 -7.16 15.51 17.46
C VAL A 462 -7.63 14.06 17.45
N LYS A 463 -8.15 13.57 18.57
CA LYS A 463 -8.77 12.23 18.66
C LYS A 463 -10.23 12.35 19.03
N LEU A 464 -11.11 11.87 18.15
CA LEU A 464 -12.56 11.90 18.29
C LEU A 464 -13.09 10.47 18.35
N LYS A 465 -14.05 10.20 19.24
CA LYS A 465 -14.74 8.92 19.28
C LYS A 465 -15.74 8.84 18.12
N LEU A 466 -15.66 7.79 17.32
CA LEU A 466 -16.56 7.51 16.20
C LEU A 466 -17.01 6.04 16.28
N ASN A 467 -18.22 5.80 16.79
CA ASN A 467 -18.74 4.45 17.02
C ASN A 467 -19.40 3.86 15.76
N ILE A 468 -18.59 3.35 14.84
CA ILE A 468 -19.09 2.64 13.65
C ILE A 468 -19.79 1.35 14.07
N ASN A 469 -21.00 1.12 13.56
CA ASN A 469 -21.75 -0.11 13.79
C ASN A 469 -22.60 -0.46 12.57
N GLU A 470 -23.16 -1.67 12.57
CA GLU A 470 -23.87 -2.23 11.42
C GLU A 470 -25.19 -1.53 11.06
N ASN A 471 -25.75 -0.73 11.98
CA ASN A 471 -26.97 0.03 11.73
C ASN A 471 -26.69 1.39 11.06
N MET A 472 -25.42 1.76 10.89
CA MET A 472 -25.06 3.02 10.25
C MET A 472 -25.16 2.92 8.73
N HIS A 473 -25.70 3.99 8.14
CA HIS A 473 -25.70 4.22 6.72
C HIS A 473 -24.83 5.45 6.42
N PHE A 474 -23.86 5.29 5.52
CA PHE A 474 -22.91 6.32 5.14
C PHE A 474 -23.27 6.89 3.78
N PRO A 475 -23.40 8.22 3.61
CA PRO A 475 -23.74 8.78 2.31
C PRO A 475 -22.67 8.51 1.26
N LEU A 476 -23.09 8.24 0.02
CA LEU A 476 -22.19 8.29 -1.13
C LEU A 476 -21.68 9.73 -1.33
N LEU A 477 -20.49 9.89 -1.90
CA LEU A 477 -19.89 11.23 -2.12
C LEU A 477 -20.77 12.18 -2.95
N GLN A 478 -21.61 11.63 -3.84
CA GLN A 478 -22.54 12.41 -4.67
C GLN A 478 -23.87 12.74 -3.97
N GLY A 479 -24.11 12.22 -2.76
CA GLY A 479 -25.30 12.50 -1.96
C GLY A 479 -26.59 11.77 -2.38
N THR A 480 -26.58 10.96 -3.44
CA THR A 480 -27.77 10.31 -4.02
C THR A 480 -28.02 8.86 -3.54
N GLY A 481 -27.34 8.42 -2.49
CA GLY A 481 -27.47 7.07 -1.95
C GLY A 481 -26.61 6.85 -0.71
N SER A 482 -26.52 5.61 -0.25
CA SER A 482 -25.75 5.25 0.94
C SER A 482 -25.11 3.88 0.88
N VAL A 483 -24.12 3.69 1.74
CA VAL A 483 -23.41 2.44 2.00
C VAL A 483 -23.71 1.96 3.42
N GLN A 484 -23.96 0.67 3.58
CA GLN A 484 -24.05 0.01 4.88
C GLN A 484 -22.95 -1.05 4.99
N LEU A 485 -22.26 -1.09 6.13
CA LEU A 485 -21.27 -2.11 6.47
C LEU A 485 -21.91 -3.14 7.41
N ARG A 486 -22.07 -4.38 6.97
CA ARG A 486 -22.66 -5.47 7.76
C ARG A 486 -21.60 -6.41 8.30
N ASN A 487 -21.95 -7.19 9.32
CA ASN A 487 -21.08 -8.16 9.99
C ASN A 487 -19.93 -7.53 10.81
N LEU A 488 -20.00 -6.23 11.11
CA LEU A 488 -19.04 -5.56 12.00
C LEU A 488 -19.02 -6.19 13.41
N GLY A 489 -20.17 -6.70 13.88
CA GLY A 489 -20.29 -7.37 15.18
C GLY A 489 -19.61 -8.74 15.27
N ASN A 490 -19.17 -9.31 14.14
CA ASN A 490 -18.48 -10.61 14.13
C ASN A 490 -17.00 -10.53 14.53
N PHE A 491 -16.46 -9.31 14.61
CA PHE A 491 -15.09 -9.05 15.02
C PHE A 491 -15.04 -8.87 16.55
N GLN A 492 -14.08 -9.51 17.20
CA GLN A 492 -13.79 -9.21 18.61
C GLN A 492 -13.27 -7.77 18.77
N GLN A 493 -12.52 -7.31 17.77
CA GLN A 493 -12.02 -5.95 17.67
C GLN A 493 -11.97 -5.54 16.21
N LEU A 494 -12.49 -4.35 15.88
CA LEU A 494 -12.42 -3.86 14.50
C LEU A 494 -10.96 -3.71 14.04
N PRO A 495 -10.61 -4.27 12.86
CA PRO A 495 -9.26 -4.15 12.31
C PRO A 495 -8.83 -2.68 12.16
N ALA A 496 -7.59 -2.36 12.52
CA ALA A 496 -7.09 -0.99 12.44
C ALA A 496 -6.87 -0.48 11.00
N ASP A 497 -6.92 -1.36 10.00
CA ASP A 497 -6.92 -1.04 8.55
C ASP A 497 -8.27 -1.35 7.91
N LEU A 498 -9.36 -1.41 8.67
CA LEU A 498 -10.69 -1.62 8.12
C LEU A 498 -11.01 -0.61 7.01
N LEU A 499 -10.66 0.66 7.25
CA LEU A 499 -10.96 1.78 6.37
C LEU A 499 -9.69 2.53 5.97
N GLU A 500 -9.62 2.86 4.69
CA GLU A 500 -8.73 3.90 4.20
C GLU A 500 -9.45 5.23 4.22
N LEU A 501 -8.82 6.27 4.76
CA LEU A 501 -9.45 7.58 4.96
C LEU A 501 -8.75 8.68 4.18
N LYS A 502 -9.53 9.66 3.73
CA LYS A 502 -9.06 10.93 3.16
C LYS A 502 -9.87 12.08 3.70
N ILE A 503 -9.26 13.25 3.78
CA ILE A 503 -9.93 14.50 4.15
C ILE A 503 -10.21 15.29 2.88
N SER A 504 -11.37 15.93 2.78
CA SER A 504 -11.66 16.88 1.72
C SER A 504 -12.56 18.01 2.21
N SER A 505 -12.80 19.02 1.38
CA SER A 505 -13.83 20.02 1.61
C SER A 505 -14.39 20.55 0.29
N ALA A 506 -15.70 20.66 0.19
CA ALA A 506 -16.36 21.29 -0.95
C ALA A 506 -16.39 22.82 -0.87
N THR A 507 -16.14 23.41 0.31
CA THR A 507 -16.38 24.83 0.59
C THR A 507 -15.14 25.59 1.07
N ASP A 508 -14.11 24.91 1.58
CA ASP A 508 -12.84 25.53 2.01
C ASP A 508 -11.80 25.47 0.86
N PRO A 509 -11.52 26.60 0.17
CA PRO A 509 -10.59 26.61 -0.96
C PRO A 509 -9.15 26.28 -0.55
N HIS A 510 -8.77 26.56 0.70
CA HIS A 510 -7.45 26.22 1.21
C HIS A 510 -7.29 24.70 1.29
N VAL A 511 -8.29 24.01 1.84
CA VAL A 511 -8.33 22.53 1.88
C VAL A 511 -8.29 21.95 0.47
N GLN A 512 -9.04 22.53 -0.47
CA GLN A 512 -9.05 22.09 -1.86
C GLN A 512 -7.65 22.16 -2.50
N LYS A 513 -6.89 23.24 -2.23
CA LYS A 513 -5.49 23.35 -2.66
C LYS A 513 -4.60 22.31 -2.01
N LEU A 514 -4.69 22.13 -0.69
CA LEU A 514 -3.87 21.15 0.04
C LEU A 514 -4.12 19.71 -0.42
N MET A 515 -5.38 19.34 -0.63
CA MET A 515 -5.74 17.98 -1.09
C MET A 515 -5.49 17.75 -2.58
N SER A 516 -5.14 18.80 -3.34
CA SER A 516 -4.73 18.66 -4.74
C SER A 516 -3.27 18.20 -4.90
N LEU A 517 -2.49 18.22 -3.82
CA LEU A 517 -1.06 17.89 -3.81
C LEU A 517 -0.86 16.41 -4.09
N LYS A 518 -0.06 16.11 -5.11
CA LYS A 518 0.36 14.75 -5.50
C LYS A 518 1.78 14.35 -5.07
N PRO A 519 2.72 15.27 -4.76
CA PRO A 519 4.04 14.86 -4.31
C PRO A 519 3.97 14.01 -3.03
N LYS A 520 4.57 12.83 -3.04
CA LYS A 520 4.55 11.86 -1.92
C LYS A 520 5.70 12.07 -0.93
N TRP A 521 6.14 13.31 -0.77
CA TRP A 521 7.31 13.64 0.04
C TRP A 521 7.01 13.44 1.52
N LYS A 522 7.83 12.63 2.21
CA LYS A 522 7.85 12.55 3.68
C LYS A 522 8.70 13.71 4.20
N ILE A 523 8.07 14.68 4.85
CA ILE A 523 8.72 15.86 5.41
C ILE A 523 8.96 15.66 6.90
N HIS A 524 10.17 15.98 7.36
CA HIS A 524 10.52 16.06 8.78
C HIS A 524 11.66 17.07 9.00
N PHE A 525 12.01 17.33 10.26
CA PHE A 525 12.99 18.35 10.62
C PHE A 525 14.31 17.73 11.07
N GLY A 526 15.42 18.28 10.59
CA GLY A 526 16.76 17.75 10.81
C GLY A 526 17.29 18.03 12.21
N ASN A 527 17.91 17.01 12.80
CA ASN A 527 18.60 17.10 14.09
C ASN A 527 19.99 17.75 13.98
N PHE A 528 20.06 18.92 13.33
CA PHE A 528 21.29 19.64 13.10
C PHE A 528 21.58 20.68 14.18
N ALA A 529 22.86 20.84 14.51
CA ALA A 529 23.33 21.76 15.54
C ALA A 529 24.68 22.36 15.12
N PRO A 530 24.92 23.67 15.33
CA PRO A 530 26.15 24.33 14.87
C PRO A 530 27.42 23.66 15.39
N GLU A 531 27.38 23.18 16.63
CA GLU A 531 28.55 22.58 17.31
C GLU A 531 28.98 21.25 16.68
N THR A 532 28.05 20.55 16.01
CA THR A 532 28.27 19.21 15.45
C THR A 532 28.22 19.18 13.93
N HIS A 533 27.55 20.16 13.31
CA HIS A 533 27.28 20.19 11.87
C HIS A 533 27.78 21.49 11.22
N GLY A 534 28.46 22.38 11.96
CA GLY A 534 29.07 23.60 11.46
C GLY A 534 28.04 24.60 10.93
N ASN A 535 27.85 24.60 9.61
CA ASN A 535 27.02 25.55 8.88
C ASN A 535 25.50 25.36 9.05
N TRP A 536 25.09 24.40 9.87
CA TRP A 536 23.69 24.08 10.15
C TRP A 536 23.26 24.57 11.53
N GLY A 537 22.12 25.24 11.58
CA GLY A 537 21.45 25.65 12.80
C GLY A 537 20.46 24.62 13.35
N LYS A 538 20.25 24.69 14.67
CA LYS A 538 19.10 24.10 15.35
C LYS A 538 17.82 24.77 14.88
N ILE A 539 16.94 24.00 14.26
CA ILE A 539 15.61 24.46 13.89
C ILE A 539 14.79 24.78 15.15
N THR A 540 14.10 25.92 15.15
CA THR A 540 13.15 26.32 16.20
C THR A 540 11.71 26.12 15.72
N PRO A 541 10.71 26.15 16.62
CA PRO A 541 9.30 26.05 16.22
C PRO A 541 8.90 27.09 15.16
N ALA A 542 9.38 28.34 15.26
CA ALA A 542 9.13 29.39 14.27
C ALA A 542 9.65 29.00 12.88
N TYR A 543 10.89 28.50 12.78
CA TYR A 543 11.44 27.99 11.51
C TYR A 543 10.68 26.78 10.99
N ALA A 544 10.28 25.86 11.87
CA ALA A 544 9.56 24.65 11.48
C ALA A 544 8.20 24.97 10.86
N ARG A 545 7.40 25.85 11.50
CA ARG A 545 6.11 26.29 10.96
C ARG A 545 6.27 27.01 9.62
N GLU A 546 7.28 27.86 9.48
CA GLU A 546 7.56 28.57 8.24
C GLU A 546 8.05 27.65 7.13
N TRP A 547 8.84 26.62 7.49
CA TRP A 547 9.24 25.58 6.57
C TRP A 547 8.04 24.84 5.99
N VAL A 548 7.05 24.51 6.81
CA VAL A 548 5.81 23.87 6.33
C VAL A 548 5.11 24.76 5.30
N ILE A 549 5.04 26.07 5.54
CA ILE A 549 4.51 27.03 4.57
C ILE A 549 5.29 27.00 3.25
N MET A 550 6.62 27.15 3.33
CA MET A 550 7.49 27.22 2.16
C MET A 550 7.48 25.92 1.34
N ILE A 551 7.60 24.77 2.00
CA ILE A 551 7.67 23.46 1.33
C ILE A 551 6.32 23.06 0.73
N THR A 552 5.19 23.47 1.33
CA THR A 552 3.87 23.28 0.73
C THR A 552 3.67 24.16 -0.50
N ASN A 553 4.08 25.43 -0.47
CA ASN A 553 4.05 26.28 -1.67
C ASN A 553 4.94 25.71 -2.79
N PHE A 554 6.12 25.22 -2.45
CA PHE A 554 7.03 24.57 -3.39
C PHE A 554 6.44 23.28 -3.98
N ALA A 555 5.84 22.43 -3.15
CA ALA A 555 5.13 21.23 -3.62
C ALA A 555 3.96 21.56 -4.52
N TYR A 556 3.18 22.60 -4.19
CA TYR A 556 2.07 23.07 -5.01
C TYR A 556 2.56 23.56 -6.39
N LEU A 557 3.67 24.30 -6.40
CA LEU A 557 4.34 24.71 -7.63
C LEU A 557 4.75 23.50 -8.47
N MET A 558 5.42 22.50 -7.88
CA MET A 558 5.83 21.28 -8.60
C MET A 558 4.63 20.46 -9.09
N ASN A 559 3.51 20.48 -8.36
CA ASN A 559 2.26 19.81 -8.71
C ASN A 559 1.46 20.55 -9.80
N SER A 560 1.83 21.78 -10.14
CA SER A 560 1.06 22.62 -11.06
C SER A 560 1.13 22.13 -12.52
N PRO A 561 0.05 22.31 -13.30
CA PRO A 561 0.06 22.16 -14.75
C PRO A 561 1.14 23.01 -15.42
N GLU A 562 1.41 24.20 -14.90
CA GLU A 562 2.49 25.07 -15.37
C GLU A 562 3.85 24.42 -15.23
N PHE A 563 4.18 23.85 -14.07
CA PHE A 563 5.45 23.14 -13.88
C PHE A 563 5.54 21.93 -14.82
N LYS A 564 4.47 21.13 -14.92
CA LYS A 564 4.45 19.99 -15.85
C LYS A 564 4.70 20.45 -17.29
N HIS A 565 4.06 21.54 -17.72
CA HIS A 565 4.25 22.12 -19.05
C HIS A 565 5.69 22.61 -19.26
N ILE A 566 6.24 23.36 -18.29
CA ILE A 566 7.64 23.84 -18.32
C ILE A 566 8.59 22.65 -18.39
N TRP A 567 8.37 21.61 -17.60
CA TRP A 567 9.26 20.45 -17.53
C TRP A 567 9.34 19.70 -18.86
N PHE A 568 8.20 19.33 -19.43
CA PHE A 568 8.15 18.55 -20.67
C PHE A 568 8.40 19.38 -21.95
N ASN A 569 8.35 20.71 -21.86
CA ASN A 569 8.64 21.64 -22.97
C ASN A 569 9.82 22.56 -22.67
N HIS A 570 10.75 22.14 -21.81
CA HIS A 570 11.75 22.99 -21.17
C HIS A 570 12.51 23.91 -22.15
N LYS A 571 13.03 23.37 -23.24
CA LYS A 571 13.74 24.17 -24.26
C LYS A 571 12.89 25.26 -24.89
N ALA A 572 11.64 24.94 -25.22
CA ALA A 572 10.72 25.89 -25.84
C ALA A 572 10.28 26.98 -24.86
N VAL A 573 10.13 26.62 -23.57
CA VAL A 573 9.66 27.54 -22.54
C VAL A 573 10.80 28.38 -21.98
N MET A 574 11.90 27.77 -21.56
CA MET A 574 13.04 28.42 -20.90
C MET A 574 14.11 28.92 -21.87
N GLY A 575 14.06 28.51 -23.14
CA GLY A 575 15.04 28.92 -24.16
C GLY A 575 16.35 28.13 -24.14
N HIS A 576 16.45 27.10 -23.30
CA HIS A 576 17.64 26.25 -23.16
C HIS A 576 17.28 24.83 -22.72
N ASP A 577 18.18 23.86 -22.91
CA ASP A 577 17.95 22.47 -22.52
C ASP A 577 18.25 22.22 -21.02
N PHE A 578 17.57 21.24 -20.43
CA PHE A 578 17.93 20.71 -19.10
C PHE A 578 19.03 19.66 -19.26
N PHE A 579 19.97 19.59 -18.32
CA PHE A 579 21.11 18.68 -18.40
C PHE A 579 21.57 18.16 -17.03
N GLY A 580 22.15 16.96 -17.02
CA GLY A 580 22.67 16.27 -15.85
C GLY A 580 24.12 16.64 -15.51
N ASN A 581 24.76 15.79 -14.70
CA ASN A 581 26.07 16.06 -14.07
C ASN A 581 27.27 16.12 -15.03
N LYS A 582 27.14 15.67 -16.28
CA LYS A 582 28.18 15.88 -17.30
C LYS A 582 28.06 17.23 -18.01
N GLY A 583 27.11 18.07 -17.61
CA GLY A 583 26.92 19.38 -18.19
C GLY A 583 26.26 19.32 -19.58
N GLN A 584 26.53 20.36 -20.36
CA GLN A 584 25.89 20.63 -21.65
C GLN A 584 26.48 19.81 -22.82
N VAL A 585 26.50 18.48 -22.67
CA VAL A 585 27.02 17.54 -23.66
C VAL A 585 25.94 16.59 -24.16
N VAL A 586 26.09 16.08 -25.39
CA VAL A 586 25.22 15.03 -25.93
C VAL A 586 25.64 13.67 -25.37
N GLY A 587 24.69 12.90 -24.86
CA GLY A 587 24.90 11.55 -24.33
C GLY A 587 24.64 11.42 -22.83
N ASP A 588 24.80 10.20 -22.30
CA ASP A 588 24.41 9.83 -20.94
C ASP A 588 24.95 10.76 -19.86
N GLY A 589 24.03 11.34 -19.07
CA GLY A 589 24.34 12.29 -18.00
C GLY A 589 24.54 13.73 -18.47
N GLY A 590 24.41 14.01 -19.76
CA GLY A 590 24.39 15.35 -20.36
C GLY A 590 22.97 15.88 -20.56
N TYR A 591 22.61 16.38 -21.74
CA TYR A 591 21.25 16.85 -22.04
C TYR A 591 20.19 15.77 -21.88
N PHE A 592 19.05 16.14 -21.29
CA PHE A 592 17.96 15.20 -21.03
C PHE A 592 17.22 14.78 -22.30
N THR A 593 17.03 13.47 -22.42
CA THR A 593 16.11 12.83 -23.36
C THR A 593 14.67 12.87 -22.85
N ALA A 594 13.68 12.57 -23.72
CA ALA A 594 12.28 12.48 -23.32
C ALA A 594 12.03 11.44 -22.21
N ALA A 595 12.76 10.33 -22.24
CA ALA A 595 12.68 9.29 -21.20
C ALA A 595 13.22 9.80 -19.85
N GLU A 596 14.28 10.61 -19.85
CA GLU A 596 14.82 11.23 -18.63
C GLU A 596 13.87 12.28 -18.06
N TYR A 597 13.24 13.12 -18.89
CA TYR A 597 12.20 14.04 -18.41
C TYR A 597 11.06 13.28 -17.70
N GLN A 598 10.57 12.18 -18.29
CA GLN A 598 9.52 11.37 -17.66
C GLN A 598 10.00 10.74 -16.36
N LYS A 599 11.14 10.05 -16.38
CA LYS A 599 11.77 9.43 -15.21
C LYS A 599 11.90 10.44 -14.06
N TYR A 600 12.49 11.60 -14.33
CA TYR A 600 12.75 12.59 -13.31
C TYR A 600 11.50 13.35 -12.86
N TYR A 601 10.49 13.50 -13.72
CA TYR A 601 9.17 13.98 -13.27
C TYR A 601 8.57 13.02 -12.23
N ASP A 602 8.61 11.72 -12.51
CA ASP A 602 8.12 10.70 -11.59
C ASP A 602 8.96 10.66 -10.29
N GLU A 603 10.28 10.79 -10.37
CA GLU A 603 11.15 10.89 -9.19
C GLU A 603 10.91 12.19 -8.40
N ILE A 604 10.66 13.33 -9.05
CA ILE A 604 10.29 14.57 -8.36
C ILE A 604 9.00 14.35 -7.57
N MET A 605 7.99 13.71 -8.15
CA MET A 605 6.74 13.42 -7.44
C MET A 605 6.93 12.39 -6.32
N ASN A 606 7.90 11.49 -6.43
CA ASN A 606 8.17 10.40 -5.48
C ASN A 606 9.55 10.51 -4.80
N ARG A 607 10.00 11.74 -4.45
CA ARG A 607 11.33 12.02 -3.89
C ARG A 607 11.68 11.24 -2.61
N GLY A 608 10.69 10.64 -1.95
CA GLY A 608 10.87 9.96 -0.67
C GLY A 608 10.98 10.97 0.47
N GLU A 609 12.05 10.89 1.24
CA GLU A 609 12.25 11.70 2.45
C GLU A 609 12.93 13.05 2.16
N VAL A 610 12.44 14.10 2.82
CA VAL A 610 13.03 15.45 2.83
C VAL A 610 13.21 15.93 4.27
N THR A 611 14.47 15.99 4.70
CA THR A 611 14.91 16.50 6.00
C THR A 611 15.16 18.01 5.91
N LEU A 612 14.28 18.80 6.51
CA LEU A 612 14.36 20.26 6.49
C LEU A 612 15.30 20.79 7.56
N GLY A 613 16.13 21.78 7.21
CA GLY A 613 17.08 22.39 8.14
C GLY A 613 17.23 23.90 7.95
N VAL A 614 18.01 24.52 8.84
CA VAL A 614 18.33 25.95 8.78
C VAL A 614 19.83 26.07 8.57
N THR A 615 20.26 26.94 7.65
CA THR A 615 21.68 27.17 7.36
C THR A 615 22.11 28.58 7.71
N THR A 616 23.42 28.78 7.81
CA THR A 616 24.04 30.08 8.07
C THR A 616 25.17 30.38 7.08
N VAL A 617 24.98 30.04 5.79
CA VAL A 617 26.04 30.05 4.76
C VAL A 617 25.88 31.16 3.71
N GLY A 618 24.79 31.93 3.77
CA GLY A 618 24.46 32.96 2.79
C GLY A 618 23.49 32.51 1.69
N GLY A 619 22.86 31.33 1.81
CA GLY A 619 21.93 30.81 0.79
C GLY A 619 21.17 29.58 1.25
N GLY A 620 21.80 28.41 1.10
CA GLY A 620 21.23 27.13 1.48
C GLY A 620 22.26 26.01 1.38
N LEU A 621 21.84 24.81 1.81
CA LEU A 621 22.58 23.56 1.64
C LEU A 621 21.60 22.44 1.33
N GLY A 622 21.91 21.63 0.33
CA GLY A 622 21.12 20.47 -0.06
C GLY A 622 21.98 19.27 -0.40
N GLY A 623 21.37 18.09 -0.37
CA GLY A 623 22.05 16.86 -0.77
C GLY A 623 21.37 15.61 -0.21
N ARG A 624 21.26 14.56 -1.03
CA ARG A 624 20.50 13.34 -0.69
C ARG A 624 19.08 13.70 -0.23
N ASN A 625 18.70 13.43 1.02
CA ASN A 625 17.40 13.77 1.60
C ASN A 625 17.36 15.15 2.27
N VAL A 626 18.47 15.88 2.38
CA VAL A 626 18.52 17.13 3.15
C VAL A 626 18.20 18.36 2.28
N LEU A 627 17.44 19.30 2.85
CA LEU A 627 17.13 20.61 2.28
C LEU A 627 17.18 21.68 3.38
N GLY A 628 18.15 22.59 3.31
CA GLY A 628 18.34 23.68 4.24
C GLY A 628 18.45 25.03 3.57
N VAL A 629 17.94 26.08 4.20
CA VAL A 629 18.03 27.45 3.71
C VAL A 629 18.35 28.44 4.82
N ASP A 630 18.88 29.59 4.43
CA ASP A 630 19.22 30.67 5.34
C ASP A 630 17.99 31.45 5.85
N THR A 631 18.15 32.06 7.02
CA THR A 631 17.06 32.76 7.76
C THR A 631 16.28 33.77 6.92
N TRP A 632 16.94 34.46 5.99
CA TRP A 632 16.28 35.52 5.23
C TRP A 632 15.22 34.98 4.26
N LEU A 633 15.32 33.73 3.81
CA LEU A 633 14.33 33.12 2.93
C LEU A 633 12.98 32.90 3.64
N PHE A 634 12.99 32.67 4.95
CA PHE A 634 11.80 32.37 5.76
C PHE A 634 10.79 33.51 5.88
N TYR A 635 11.21 34.77 5.73
CA TYR A 635 10.26 35.90 5.69
C TYR A 635 10.15 36.55 4.32
N ALA A 636 11.09 36.29 3.42
CA ALA A 636 11.19 37.04 2.17
C ALA A 636 10.45 36.36 0.99
N HIS A 637 10.14 35.06 1.11
CA HIS A 637 9.45 34.28 0.07
C HIS A 637 8.04 34.80 -0.28
N TYR A 638 7.41 35.57 0.60
CA TYR A 638 6.11 36.23 0.38
C TYR A 638 6.16 37.42 -0.59
N PHE A 639 7.35 37.88 -1.02
CA PHE A 639 7.49 39.17 -1.68
C PHE A 639 8.17 39.11 -3.04
N ASN A 640 9.50 39.07 -3.09
CA ASN A 640 10.25 39.14 -4.36
C ASN A 640 11.70 38.63 -4.28
N THR A 641 12.04 37.82 -3.30
CA THR A 641 13.44 37.41 -3.10
C THR A 641 13.75 36.08 -3.76
N SER A 642 15.02 35.63 -3.65
CA SER A 642 15.56 34.47 -4.37
C SER A 642 15.04 33.11 -3.85
N ILE A 643 13.72 32.93 -3.78
CA ILE A 643 13.05 31.67 -3.45
C ILE A 643 13.51 30.51 -4.34
N GLY A 644 14.02 30.82 -5.54
CA GLY A 644 14.73 29.88 -6.41
C GLY A 644 15.76 29.03 -5.68
N ILE A 645 16.41 29.52 -4.63
CA ILE A 645 17.36 28.76 -3.81
C ILE A 645 16.74 27.47 -3.27
N VAL A 646 15.45 27.46 -2.90
CA VAL A 646 14.77 26.21 -2.49
C VAL A 646 14.80 25.18 -3.62
N GLY A 647 14.60 25.60 -4.87
CA GLY A 647 14.71 24.74 -6.05
C GLY A 647 16.14 24.27 -6.32
N HIS A 648 17.13 25.15 -6.14
CA HIS A 648 18.56 24.81 -6.23
C HIS A 648 18.93 23.72 -5.22
N GLU A 649 18.64 23.95 -3.94
CA GLU A 649 19.01 23.01 -2.87
C GLU A 649 18.22 21.71 -2.96
N PHE A 650 16.97 21.78 -3.41
CA PHE A 650 16.19 20.58 -3.73
C PHE A 650 16.83 19.80 -4.88
N GLY A 651 17.36 20.46 -5.91
CA GLY A 651 18.05 19.82 -7.03
C GLY A 651 19.27 18.97 -6.64
N HIS A 652 19.91 19.25 -5.50
CA HIS A 652 21.07 18.48 -5.03
C HIS A 652 20.80 17.00 -4.72
N HIS A 653 19.55 16.56 -4.71
CA HIS A 653 19.21 15.14 -4.67
C HIS A 653 19.70 14.38 -5.91
N TRP A 654 19.60 15.00 -7.09
CA TRP A 654 19.94 14.37 -8.36
C TRP A 654 21.26 14.86 -8.95
N GLY A 655 21.66 16.09 -8.63
CA GLY A 655 22.80 16.71 -9.31
C GLY A 655 23.68 17.59 -8.45
N SER A 656 24.67 18.18 -9.11
CA SER A 656 25.62 19.11 -8.53
C SER A 656 25.49 20.50 -9.17
N HIS A 657 26.36 21.43 -8.76
CA HIS A 657 26.50 22.74 -9.39
C HIS A 657 26.86 22.69 -10.89
N GLU A 658 27.32 21.54 -11.38
CA GLU A 658 27.64 21.32 -12.79
C GLU A 658 26.43 20.91 -13.63
N SER A 659 25.25 20.74 -13.02
CA SER A 659 24.02 20.29 -13.66
C SER A 659 22.89 21.30 -13.57
N ALA A 660 21.90 21.24 -14.45
CA ALA A 660 20.71 22.11 -14.39
C ALA A 660 19.83 21.88 -13.14
N TRP A 661 20.13 20.86 -12.33
CA TRP A 661 19.48 20.63 -11.05
C TRP A 661 19.81 21.69 -10.00
N ALA A 662 21.09 22.03 -9.86
CA ALA A 662 21.59 22.89 -8.79
C ALA A 662 22.60 23.92 -9.34
N LYS A 663 22.38 24.40 -10.57
CA LYS A 663 23.21 25.45 -11.15
C LYS A 663 22.60 26.82 -10.88
N GLY A 664 23.42 27.70 -10.31
CA GLY A 664 23.11 29.09 -10.02
C GLY A 664 22.37 29.80 -11.16
N GLY A 665 21.13 30.23 -10.91
CA GLY A 665 20.33 31.03 -11.86
C GLY A 665 19.96 30.30 -13.15
N TYR A 666 19.92 28.96 -13.12
CA TYR A 666 19.62 28.13 -14.28
C TYR A 666 18.69 26.97 -13.87
N GLY A 667 18.04 26.34 -14.85
CA GLY A 667 17.33 25.06 -14.64
C GLY A 667 16.33 25.13 -13.49
N LEU A 668 16.43 24.23 -12.51
CA LEU A 668 15.43 24.13 -11.44
C LEU A 668 15.36 25.36 -10.54
N GLN A 669 16.50 26.03 -10.27
CA GLN A 669 16.52 27.27 -9.50
C GLN A 669 15.71 28.38 -10.19
N GLU A 670 15.93 28.54 -11.49
CA GLU A 670 15.27 29.56 -12.29
C GLU A 670 13.78 29.27 -12.47
N ILE A 671 13.42 28.02 -12.77
CA ILE A 671 12.01 27.58 -12.85
C ILE A 671 11.31 27.91 -11.54
N ASN A 672 11.88 27.51 -10.40
CA ASN A 672 11.26 27.74 -9.10
C ASN A 672 11.07 29.24 -8.82
N GLN A 673 12.11 30.06 -9.06
CA GLN A 673 12.03 31.50 -8.87
C GLN A 673 10.89 32.12 -9.69
N GLN A 674 10.88 31.85 -10.98
CA GLN A 674 9.97 32.54 -11.90
C GLN A 674 8.54 32.04 -11.77
N LEU A 675 8.35 30.73 -11.58
CA LEU A 675 7.02 30.14 -11.46
C LEU A 675 6.38 30.47 -10.11
N HIS A 676 7.16 30.54 -9.02
CA HIS A 676 6.66 30.98 -7.71
C HIS A 676 6.14 32.41 -7.80
N GLN A 677 6.90 33.32 -8.40
CA GLN A 677 6.48 34.71 -8.63
C GLN A 677 5.22 34.80 -9.52
N TYR A 678 5.11 33.98 -10.57
CA TYR A 678 3.92 33.91 -11.41
C TYR A 678 2.68 33.49 -10.59
N LEU A 679 2.78 32.40 -9.83
CA LEU A 679 1.67 31.88 -9.02
C LEU A 679 1.30 32.83 -7.87
N GLN A 680 2.29 33.50 -7.27
CA GLN A 680 2.09 34.53 -6.26
C GLN A 680 1.32 35.73 -6.83
N ARG A 681 1.72 36.25 -8.01
CA ARG A 681 0.99 37.35 -8.67
C ARG A 681 -0.44 36.95 -9.02
N LYS A 682 -0.66 35.67 -9.38
CA LYS A 682 -1.99 35.10 -9.63
C LYS A 682 -2.79 34.76 -8.37
N GLN A 683 -2.22 34.97 -7.17
CA GLN A 683 -2.84 34.63 -5.90
C GLN A 683 -3.23 33.13 -5.77
N ARG A 684 -2.44 32.25 -6.39
CA ARG A 684 -2.74 30.81 -6.49
C ARG A 684 -1.98 29.94 -5.50
N LEU A 685 -0.92 30.43 -4.88
CA LEU A 685 -0.19 29.66 -3.86
C LEU A 685 -1.08 29.36 -2.64
N PRO A 686 -0.91 28.20 -1.97
CA PRO A 686 -1.64 27.86 -0.75
C PRO A 686 -1.45 28.88 0.38
N TYR A 687 -0.22 29.38 0.56
CA TYR A 687 0.12 30.29 1.63
C TYR A 687 0.77 31.56 1.08
N MET A 688 0.17 32.71 1.37
CA MET A 688 0.68 34.02 0.92
C MET A 688 0.63 35.09 2.02
N ASP A 689 0.07 34.77 3.18
CA ASP A 689 -0.06 35.72 4.29
C ASP A 689 1.18 35.66 5.20
N PRO A 690 2.04 36.71 5.23
CA PRO A 690 3.20 36.76 6.10
C PRO A 690 2.84 36.84 7.60
N GLU A 691 1.57 37.14 7.93
CA GLU A 691 1.06 37.20 9.30
C GLU A 691 0.58 35.84 9.82
N LEU A 692 0.60 34.79 8.99
CA LEU A 692 0.11 33.47 9.39
C LEU A 692 0.97 32.85 10.50
N ASN A 693 2.28 32.83 10.29
CA ASN A 693 3.26 32.40 11.30
C ASN A 693 3.94 33.58 12.01
N LYS A 694 3.79 34.81 11.48
CA LYS A 694 4.43 36.03 11.99
C LYS A 694 5.93 35.88 12.17
N PHE A 695 6.60 35.13 11.28
CA PHE A 695 8.02 34.81 11.42
C PHE A 695 8.90 36.06 11.58
N HIS A 696 8.53 37.15 10.91
CA HIS A 696 9.24 38.43 10.96
C HIS A 696 9.15 39.14 12.33
N LEU A 697 8.26 38.71 13.24
CA LEU A 697 8.14 39.19 14.62
C LEU A 697 8.79 38.23 15.64
N THR A 698 9.37 37.12 15.19
CA THR A 698 10.02 36.13 16.05
C THR A 698 11.14 36.80 16.86
N PRO A 699 11.23 36.54 18.19
CA PRO A 699 12.29 37.09 19.02
C PRO A 699 13.69 36.80 18.47
N ARG A 700 14.61 37.77 18.54
CA ARG A 700 15.97 37.63 17.99
C ARG A 700 16.72 36.40 18.52
N ALA A 701 16.43 35.98 19.75
CA ALA A 701 17.04 34.81 20.40
C ALA A 701 16.65 33.47 19.75
N GLU A 702 15.55 33.43 19.00
CA GLU A 702 15.05 32.23 18.31
C GLU A 702 15.44 32.20 16.82
N LEU A 703 16.23 33.18 16.37
CA LEU A 703 16.66 33.33 14.99
C LEU A 703 18.19 33.26 14.87
N TYR A 704 18.71 32.83 13.73
CA TYR A 704 20.14 32.90 13.43
C TYR A 704 20.56 34.30 12.94
N ASN A 705 19.73 34.94 12.12
CA ASN A 705 19.94 36.30 11.64
C ASN A 705 18.72 37.21 11.94
N GLY A 706 18.94 38.52 11.93
CA GLY A 706 17.85 39.49 12.03
C GLY A 706 16.97 39.52 10.78
N VAL A 707 15.81 40.16 10.90
CA VAL A 707 14.88 40.39 9.79
C VAL A 707 15.27 41.66 9.04
N ALA A 708 15.49 41.54 7.73
CA ALA A 708 15.85 42.65 6.87
C ALA A 708 14.60 43.21 6.17
N GLU A 709 14.08 44.33 6.65
CA GLU A 709 12.83 44.93 6.17
C GLU A 709 12.87 45.33 4.68
N ASN A 710 14.05 45.58 4.11
CA ASN A 710 14.18 45.84 2.68
C ASN A 710 13.84 44.62 1.81
N MET A 711 13.91 43.40 2.35
CA MET A 711 13.53 42.15 1.67
C MET A 711 12.04 41.83 1.80
N ARG A 712 11.30 42.55 2.65
CA ARG A 712 9.85 42.42 2.84
C ARG A 712 9.05 43.40 1.97
N ARG A 713 9.54 43.65 0.75
CA ARG A 713 8.95 44.60 -0.19
C ARG A 713 8.38 43.85 -1.39
N PRO A 714 7.07 43.95 -1.67
CA PRO A 714 6.46 43.32 -2.82
C PRO A 714 7.16 43.67 -4.13
N ARG A 715 7.16 42.71 -5.07
CA ARG A 715 7.67 42.95 -6.42
C ARG A 715 6.82 44.02 -7.12
N PRO A 716 7.42 45.08 -7.71
CA PRO A 716 6.66 46.05 -8.48
C PRO A 716 5.92 45.39 -9.66
N ASP A 717 4.73 45.89 -10.00
CA ASP A 717 3.93 45.36 -11.12
C ASP A 717 4.67 45.43 -12.46
N SER A 718 5.52 46.45 -12.64
CA SER A 718 6.36 46.61 -13.82
C SER A 718 7.44 45.53 -13.97
N ASN A 719 7.77 44.80 -12.90
CA ASN A 719 8.74 43.72 -12.94
C ASN A 719 8.03 42.42 -13.34
N VAL A 720 7.97 42.15 -14.65
CA VAL A 720 7.38 40.94 -15.24
C VAL A 720 8.49 40.00 -15.67
N ASN A 721 8.51 38.79 -15.12
CA ASN A 721 9.51 37.76 -15.44
C ASN A 721 9.19 37.05 -16.78
N HIS A 722 10.08 36.15 -17.20
CA HIS A 722 9.97 35.49 -18.49
C HIS A 722 8.78 34.52 -18.55
N LEU A 723 8.57 33.69 -17.52
CA LEU A 723 7.43 32.77 -17.47
C LEU A 723 6.07 33.49 -17.50
N GLU A 724 5.97 34.67 -16.89
CA GLU A 724 4.76 35.48 -16.96
C GLU A 724 4.45 35.96 -18.38
N ARG A 725 5.46 36.40 -19.12
CA ARG A 725 5.28 36.77 -20.53
C ARG A 725 4.94 35.55 -21.37
N TYR A 726 5.60 34.42 -21.09
CA TYR A 726 5.37 33.17 -21.79
C TYR A 726 3.91 32.70 -21.64
N PHE A 727 3.39 32.60 -20.40
CA PHE A 727 2.02 32.14 -20.17
C PHE A 727 0.95 33.17 -20.55
N ALA A 728 1.28 34.46 -20.58
CA ALA A 728 0.39 35.47 -21.17
C ALA A 728 0.22 35.27 -22.68
N ALA A 729 1.30 34.86 -23.38
CA ALA A 729 1.26 34.57 -24.81
C ALA A 729 0.77 33.15 -25.14
N ASN A 730 0.94 32.21 -24.21
CA ASN A 730 0.63 30.78 -24.37
C ASN A 730 -0.22 30.30 -23.17
N PRO A 731 -1.49 30.73 -23.08
CA PRO A 731 -2.35 30.33 -21.98
C PRO A 731 -2.56 28.81 -22.03
N LEU A 732 -2.40 28.15 -20.89
CA LEU A 732 -2.81 26.76 -20.74
C LEU A 732 -4.35 26.69 -20.72
N PRO A 733 -4.97 25.61 -21.23
CA PRO A 733 -6.40 25.40 -21.04
C PRO A 733 -6.71 25.56 -19.56
N GLU A 734 -7.81 26.25 -19.19
CA GLU A 734 -8.19 26.42 -17.79
C GLU A 734 -8.27 25.05 -17.13
N THR A 735 -7.23 24.72 -16.36
CA THR A 735 -7.20 23.54 -15.52
C THR A 735 -7.87 23.94 -14.22
N ASN A 736 -8.93 23.24 -13.85
CA ASN A 736 -9.62 23.36 -12.57
C ASN A 736 -8.71 22.90 -11.40
N GLN A 737 -7.56 23.55 -11.22
CA GLN A 737 -6.86 23.54 -9.95
C GLN A 737 -7.48 24.63 -9.08
N PRO A 738 -8.01 24.29 -7.90
CA PRO A 738 -8.69 25.22 -6.99
C PRO A 738 -7.77 26.33 -6.42
#